data_AF-A0A068NLT2-F1
#
_entry.id   AF-A0A068NLT2-F1
#
_cell.length_a   1.000
_cell.length_b   1.000
_cell.length_c   1.000
_cell.angle_alpha   90.00
_cell.angle_beta   90.00
_cell.angle_gamma   90.00
#
_symmetry.space_group_name_H-M   'P 1'
#
loop_
_entity.id
_entity.type
_entity.pdbx_description
1 polymer ?
#
loop_
_entity_poly.entity_id
_entity_poly.type
_entity_poly.pdbx_seq_one_letter_code
_entity_poly.pdbx_strand_id
1 'polypeptide(L)'
;MISRVHSNLALEGDVADENTSVSVAPLMITRATPLAALFVCSFLSAVAGAQNAELPPIPPGSVLASTAVPGQHFPRVFPDGRAVFYYRAPNAKRVALGLNKEWPMTNDGKGNWTVTTDPIGPGIHGYEFHVDGVNVGDPAVQHIYDAGRFLSHIEIPSPDGDYFAVKVMAHGDVRDKLYYSSVTTGWRRIRVYTPPGYDQDPTRRYPVLYLMHGAGQNEDCWTLEGKASLILDNMIAEGRCVPMVVVMPNGYAYRPGEEPPLIPPARRPDFSKAFSTLGDVFSKDLIPYVDSNFRTKPDRENRALAGLSMGGMQTFSVGLDHLDEFAYLGGFSGGAGAFSTEPIDFKTFHNGVMADAEAFNKRVHAVFLSNGTEEAQMMRGVIAFREAAVKAGINVKSFVSQGTAHEWTTWRRSLHEFAPLLFRPETGSSGNSALPGRQIELGPDDKQVLPEPPYGFDVVRDDVPHGRMERIEYKSESVGSVRHANVYLPPNYSAEKKYPVLYLLHGLGGDVDEWPLFGVPHVLLDNLIAAGLAKPMIIVMPNGRAQKDDRSPKNPMEAAGAFAHFEADLLNDLIPAIESRYSVSSDRVDRAIAGLSMGGGQALDFGLGHLDKFAWVGGFSAAPNTKVPSELLPDPEQKASLIKLIYLCDGRKDGLIFIGKRTHQYLKEHNIPHVWNVDGNGHDPTEWRNNLYYFLQRLFQ
;
A
#
# COMPACT_ATOMS: atom_id res chain seq x y z
N MET A 1 53.56 -1.33 39.20
CA MET A 1 52.95 -1.60 40.53
C MET A 1 51.52 -2.06 40.24
N ILE A 2 51.11 -3.30 40.51
CA ILE A 2 51.01 -3.98 41.82
C ILE A 2 50.01 -3.25 42.72
N SER A 3 49.00 -3.86 43.37
CA SER A 3 48.25 -5.12 43.15
C SER A 3 47.18 -5.21 44.26
N ARG A 4 46.23 -6.16 44.15
CA ARG A 4 45.53 -6.85 45.27
C ARG A 4 44.53 -6.00 46.08
N VAL A 5 43.30 -6.44 46.42
CA VAL A 5 42.70 -7.74 46.82
C VAL A 5 42.47 -7.83 48.34
N HIS A 6 41.17 -7.82 48.70
CA HIS A 6 40.47 -8.52 49.79
C HIS A 6 40.82 -8.31 51.28
N SER A 7 39.93 -8.92 52.09
CA SER A 7 40.05 -9.38 53.49
C SER A 7 39.60 -8.36 54.55
N ASN A 8 38.81 -8.70 55.60
CA ASN A 8 38.18 -9.96 56.07
C ASN A 8 36.81 -9.62 56.75
N LEU A 9 35.79 -10.48 56.88
CA LEU A 9 35.67 -11.77 57.62
C LEU A 9 36.01 -11.64 59.12
N ALA A 10 35.34 -12.30 60.08
CA ALA A 10 34.33 -13.37 60.09
C ALA A 10 33.27 -13.05 61.19
N LEU A 11 32.31 -13.87 61.66
CA LEU A 11 32.06 -15.32 61.81
C LEU A 11 30.51 -15.51 61.71
N GLU A 12 29.83 -16.66 61.57
CA GLU A 12 30.05 -18.10 61.26
C GLU A 12 28.61 -18.64 60.95
N GLY A 13 28.32 -19.83 60.41
CA GLY A 13 29.07 -21.02 59.98
C GLY A 13 28.02 -22.10 59.59
N ASP A 14 28.22 -22.83 58.49
CA ASP A 14 27.22 -23.78 57.94
C ASP A 14 27.33 -25.19 58.53
N VAL A 15 26.18 -25.80 58.85
CA VAL A 15 25.93 -27.24 58.68
C VAL A 15 24.45 -27.42 58.28
N ALA A 16 24.20 -28.14 57.18
CA ALA A 16 22.85 -28.53 56.77
C ALA A 16 22.49 -29.92 57.29
N ASP A 17 21.22 -30.16 57.65
CA ASP A 17 20.57 -31.44 57.32
C ASP A 17 19.02 -31.40 57.38
N GLU A 18 18.46 -32.45 56.78
CA GLU A 18 17.09 -32.72 56.32
C GLU A 18 15.84 -32.54 57.24
N ASN A 19 14.67 -32.57 56.55
CA ASN A 19 13.41 -33.24 56.92
C ASN A 19 12.72 -32.94 58.28
N THR A 20 11.52 -32.34 58.24
CA THR A 20 10.22 -33.07 58.37
C THR A 20 8.97 -32.18 58.36
N SER A 21 7.84 -32.81 58.03
CA SER A 21 6.46 -32.28 58.09
C SER A 21 5.96 -31.90 59.49
N VAL A 22 5.11 -30.87 59.58
CA VAL A 22 4.26 -30.64 60.77
C VAL A 22 2.83 -31.12 60.50
N SER A 23 2.34 -31.96 61.41
CA SER A 23 1.02 -32.62 61.38
C SER A 23 -0.09 -31.75 62.00
N VAL A 24 -1.34 -31.96 61.57
CA VAL A 24 -2.54 -31.32 62.13
C VAL A 24 -3.54 -32.39 62.58
N ALA A 25 -3.84 -32.44 63.89
CA ALA A 25 -4.89 -33.25 64.49
C ALA A 25 -5.11 -32.85 65.97
N PRO A 26 -6.25 -33.17 66.60
CA PRO A 26 -7.62 -33.18 66.06
C PRO A 26 -8.64 -32.51 67.04
N LEU A 27 -9.88 -32.30 66.61
CA LEU A 27 -11.03 -32.24 67.53
C LEU A 27 -12.23 -32.97 66.92
N MET A 28 -12.80 -33.95 67.63
CA MET A 28 -13.91 -34.77 67.13
C MET A 28 -15.24 -34.52 67.89
N ILE A 29 -16.25 -34.14 67.09
CA ILE A 29 -17.62 -34.71 67.07
C ILE A 29 -18.51 -34.57 68.32
N THR A 30 -19.65 -33.89 68.11
CA THR A 30 -20.97 -34.40 68.51
C THR A 30 -21.99 -34.35 67.35
N ARG A 31 -22.86 -35.36 67.33
CA ARG A 31 -23.99 -35.65 66.42
C ARG A 31 -25.12 -34.59 66.53
N ALA A 32 -26.11 -34.42 65.63
CA ALA A 32 -26.38 -34.91 64.27
C ALA A 32 -27.63 -34.20 63.68
N THR A 33 -27.82 -34.16 62.35
CA THR A 33 -29.08 -34.47 61.60
C THR A 33 -28.87 -34.25 60.09
N PRO A 34 -29.60 -34.95 59.19
CA PRO A 34 -29.33 -34.93 57.76
C PRO A 34 -30.20 -33.91 56.99
N LEU A 35 -29.59 -32.83 56.48
CA LEU A 35 -30.20 -31.96 55.45
C LEU A 35 -29.29 -31.76 54.23
N ALA A 36 -28.51 -32.78 53.88
CA ALA A 36 -27.53 -32.76 52.79
C ALA A 36 -27.90 -33.76 51.67
N ALA A 37 -29.05 -33.55 51.01
CA ALA A 37 -29.51 -34.38 49.89
C ALA A 37 -30.13 -33.57 48.72
N LEU A 38 -29.92 -32.25 48.68
CA LEU A 38 -30.61 -31.35 47.72
C LEU A 38 -29.69 -30.36 46.97
N PHE A 39 -28.37 -30.43 47.16
CA PHE A 39 -27.40 -29.48 46.58
C PHE A 39 -26.27 -30.12 45.76
N VAL A 40 -26.48 -31.33 45.21
CA VAL A 40 -25.52 -31.98 44.29
C VAL A 40 -26.08 -32.17 42.86
N CYS A 41 -27.39 -32.11 42.66
CA CYS A 41 -27.99 -32.26 41.31
C CYS A 41 -28.02 -30.97 40.47
N SER A 42 -27.74 -29.80 41.03
CA SER A 42 -27.84 -28.51 40.32
C SER A 42 -26.62 -28.15 39.46
N PHE A 43 -25.41 -28.64 39.78
CA PHE A 43 -24.21 -28.34 38.98
C PHE A 43 -24.07 -29.21 37.72
N LEU A 44 -24.60 -30.44 37.71
CA LEU A 44 -24.65 -31.28 36.51
C LEU A 44 -25.84 -30.91 35.59
N SER A 45 -26.89 -30.29 36.13
CA SER A 45 -28.04 -29.83 35.34
C SER A 45 -27.77 -28.54 34.55
N ALA A 46 -26.86 -27.68 35.02
CA ALA A 46 -26.46 -26.46 34.30
C ALA A 46 -25.64 -26.74 33.03
N VAL A 47 -24.86 -27.84 33.02
CA VAL A 47 -24.11 -28.29 31.83
C VAL A 47 -25.01 -29.07 30.87
N ALA A 48 -26.04 -29.77 31.39
CA ALA A 48 -27.04 -30.46 30.58
C ALA A 48 -28.09 -29.54 29.92
N GLY A 49 -28.16 -28.25 30.32
CA GLY A 49 -29.05 -27.24 29.74
C GLY A 49 -28.59 -26.71 28.38
N ALA A 50 -27.30 -26.85 28.05
CA ALA A 50 -26.77 -26.64 26.71
C ALA A 50 -27.10 -27.87 25.84
N GLN A 51 -28.40 -28.10 25.58
CA GLN A 51 -28.84 -29.03 24.55
C GLN A 51 -28.09 -28.72 23.25
N ASN A 52 -27.63 -29.77 22.56
CA ASN A 52 -26.93 -29.71 21.28
C ASN A 52 -27.68 -28.78 20.29
N ALA A 53 -27.32 -27.50 20.30
CA ALA A 53 -27.84 -26.52 19.37
C ALA A 53 -27.14 -26.78 18.04
N GLU A 54 -27.85 -27.47 17.16
CA GLU A 54 -27.41 -27.74 15.79
C GLU A 54 -27.01 -26.42 15.15
N LEU A 55 -25.70 -26.26 14.89
CA LEU A 55 -25.15 -25.08 14.24
C LEU A 55 -25.75 -24.94 12.84
N PRO A 56 -25.91 -23.70 12.32
CA PRO A 56 -26.29 -23.51 10.92
C PRO A 56 -25.34 -24.28 9.99
N PRO A 57 -25.85 -24.89 8.90
CA PRO A 57 -25.00 -25.54 7.90
C PRO A 57 -23.93 -24.60 7.38
N ILE A 58 -22.69 -25.09 7.27
CA ILE A 58 -21.59 -24.30 6.71
C ILE A 58 -21.88 -24.04 5.22
N PRO A 59 -21.96 -22.77 4.76
CA PRO A 59 -22.21 -22.45 3.37
C PRO A 59 -21.07 -22.95 2.47
N PRO A 60 -21.33 -23.79 1.45
CA PRO A 60 -20.30 -24.30 0.55
C PRO A 60 -19.52 -23.16 -0.14
N GLY A 61 -18.20 -23.31 -0.25
CA GLY A 61 -17.32 -22.29 -0.85
C GLY A 61 -16.97 -21.10 0.05
N SER A 62 -17.52 -20.99 1.25
CA SER A 62 -17.13 -19.95 2.22
C SER A 62 -15.94 -20.36 3.09
N VAL A 63 -15.03 -19.43 3.36
CA VAL A 63 -13.92 -19.58 4.31
C VAL A 63 -14.26 -18.94 5.66
N LEU A 64 -13.65 -19.41 6.76
CA LEU A 64 -13.79 -18.75 8.06
C LEU A 64 -13.10 -17.37 8.00
N ALA A 65 -13.71 -16.33 8.56
CA ALA A 65 -13.07 -15.02 8.64
C ALA A 65 -11.78 -15.09 9.47
N SER A 66 -10.71 -14.40 9.04
CA SER A 66 -9.42 -14.42 9.75
C SER A 66 -9.44 -13.74 11.13
N THR A 67 -10.52 -13.04 11.46
CA THR A 67 -10.77 -12.40 12.76
C THR A 67 -11.51 -13.30 13.76
N ALA A 68 -11.98 -14.48 13.33
CA ALA A 68 -12.67 -15.43 14.19
C ALA A 68 -11.75 -16.00 15.27
N VAL A 69 -12.26 -16.12 16.50
CA VAL A 69 -11.49 -16.70 17.62
C VAL A 69 -11.43 -18.24 17.49
N PRO A 70 -10.44 -18.90 18.12
CA PRO A 70 -10.30 -20.36 18.03
C PRO A 70 -11.59 -21.12 18.43
N GLY A 71 -11.95 -22.12 17.63
CA GLY A 71 -13.13 -22.96 17.85
C GLY A 71 -14.44 -22.44 17.24
N GLN A 72 -14.43 -21.30 16.56
CA GLN A 72 -15.63 -20.74 15.92
C GLN A 72 -15.83 -21.21 14.47
N HIS A 73 -17.09 -21.25 14.04
CA HIS A 73 -17.48 -21.67 12.69
C HIS A 73 -17.91 -20.49 11.79
N PHE A 74 -18.21 -19.34 12.40
CA PHE A 74 -18.70 -18.10 11.80
C PHE A 74 -17.98 -16.90 12.47
N PRO A 75 -17.99 -15.69 11.88
CA PRO A 75 -18.50 -15.37 10.54
C PRO A 75 -17.65 -15.98 9.43
N ARG A 76 -18.21 -16.05 8.22
CA ARG A 76 -17.57 -16.64 7.05
C ARG A 76 -17.62 -15.70 5.86
N VAL A 77 -16.62 -15.75 5.00
CA VAL A 77 -16.50 -14.89 3.81
C VAL A 77 -16.49 -15.76 2.55
N PHE A 78 -17.19 -15.32 1.50
CA PHE A 78 -17.17 -15.93 0.18
C PHE A 78 -16.11 -15.26 -0.72
N PRO A 79 -15.63 -15.95 -1.78
CA PRO A 79 -14.70 -15.35 -2.75
C PRO A 79 -15.24 -14.11 -3.47
N ASP A 80 -16.55 -13.93 -3.52
CA ASP A 80 -17.24 -12.78 -4.13
C ASP A 80 -17.46 -11.60 -3.15
N GLY A 81 -16.84 -11.63 -1.96
CA GLY A 81 -16.94 -10.56 -0.96
C GLY A 81 -18.20 -10.57 -0.10
N ARG A 82 -19.15 -11.49 -0.31
CA ARG A 82 -20.28 -11.68 0.62
C ARG A 82 -19.81 -12.29 1.93
N ALA A 83 -20.48 -11.95 3.03
CA ALA A 83 -20.20 -12.53 4.34
C ALA A 83 -21.46 -13.13 4.98
N VAL A 84 -21.27 -14.22 5.74
CA VAL A 84 -22.32 -14.93 6.48
C VAL A 84 -22.06 -14.80 7.97
N PHE A 85 -23.06 -14.27 8.69
CA PHE A 85 -23.02 -14.07 10.13
C PHE A 85 -24.04 -14.97 10.81
N TYR A 86 -23.72 -15.37 12.04
CA TYR A 86 -24.54 -16.22 12.88
C TYR A 86 -24.58 -15.67 14.30
N TYR A 87 -25.76 -15.68 14.92
CA TYR A 87 -25.91 -15.35 16.33
C TYR A 87 -26.95 -16.25 17.01
N ARG A 88 -26.64 -16.74 18.22
CA ARG A 88 -27.53 -17.60 18.99
C ARG A 88 -28.34 -16.77 19.99
N ALA A 89 -29.64 -16.60 19.75
CA ALA A 89 -30.53 -15.89 20.66
C ALA A 89 -31.91 -16.58 20.73
N PRO A 90 -32.10 -17.56 21.64
CA PRO A 90 -33.32 -18.37 21.71
C PRO A 90 -34.59 -17.56 21.94
N ASN A 91 -34.50 -16.54 22.78
CA ASN A 91 -35.64 -15.77 23.28
C ASN A 91 -35.77 -14.37 22.64
N ALA A 92 -34.87 -14.02 21.70
CA ALA A 92 -34.93 -12.74 21.02
C ALA A 92 -36.14 -12.68 20.07
N LYS A 93 -36.73 -11.50 19.92
CA LYS A 93 -37.85 -11.25 18.99
C LYS A 93 -37.35 -10.73 17.65
N ARG A 94 -36.24 -9.97 17.65
CA ARG A 94 -35.57 -9.43 16.47
C ARG A 94 -34.06 -9.45 16.69
N VAL A 95 -33.33 -9.97 15.71
CA VAL A 95 -31.88 -9.77 15.59
C VAL A 95 -31.59 -9.17 14.22
N ALA A 96 -30.68 -8.19 14.18
CA ALA A 96 -30.11 -7.65 12.96
C ALA A 96 -28.59 -7.53 13.10
N LEU A 97 -27.88 -7.47 11.98
CA LEU A 97 -26.45 -7.14 11.89
C LEU A 97 -26.32 -5.67 11.51
N GLY A 98 -25.61 -4.87 12.30
CA GLY A 98 -25.17 -3.52 11.94
C GLY A 98 -23.81 -3.59 11.25
N LEU A 99 -23.78 -3.46 9.92
CA LEU A 99 -22.57 -3.47 9.10
C LEU A 99 -22.80 -2.65 7.82
N ASN A 100 -22.33 -1.39 7.80
CA ASN A 100 -22.59 -0.35 6.79
C ASN A 100 -24.08 0.06 6.58
N LYS A 101 -25.01 -0.87 6.82
CA LYS A 101 -26.46 -0.71 6.98
C LYS A 101 -26.96 -1.72 8.02
N GLU A 102 -28.23 -1.64 8.43
CA GLU A 102 -28.88 -2.68 9.24
C GLU A 102 -29.35 -3.82 8.33
N TRP A 103 -28.97 -5.06 8.64
CA TRP A 103 -29.36 -6.28 7.93
C TRP A 103 -30.24 -7.16 8.83
N PRO A 104 -31.55 -7.32 8.54
CA PRO A 104 -32.40 -8.23 9.30
C PRO A 104 -31.89 -9.68 9.22
N MET A 105 -31.75 -10.34 10.37
CA MET A 105 -31.35 -11.76 10.43
C MET A 105 -32.58 -12.67 10.45
N THR A 106 -32.47 -13.85 9.87
CA THR A 106 -33.52 -14.87 9.82
C THR A 106 -33.32 -15.90 10.93
N ASN A 107 -34.38 -16.18 11.70
CA ASN A 107 -34.40 -17.20 12.75
C ASN A 107 -34.87 -18.56 12.19
N ASP A 108 -34.16 -19.64 12.48
CA ASP A 108 -34.52 -21.02 12.09
C ASP A 108 -35.67 -21.66 12.90
N GLY A 109 -36.26 -20.92 13.85
CA GLY A 109 -37.28 -21.40 14.78
C GLY A 109 -36.72 -22.11 16.03
N LYS A 110 -35.42 -22.46 16.03
CA LYS A 110 -34.67 -22.92 17.21
C LYS A 110 -33.96 -21.74 17.91
N GLY A 111 -33.95 -20.56 17.29
CA GLY A 111 -33.28 -19.34 17.75
C GLY A 111 -31.83 -19.22 17.28
N ASN A 112 -31.46 -19.92 16.20
CA ASN A 112 -30.27 -19.62 15.45
C ASN A 112 -30.62 -18.52 14.45
N TRP A 113 -29.97 -17.36 14.56
CA TRP A 113 -30.17 -16.24 13.65
C TRP A 113 -29.03 -16.21 12.64
N THR A 114 -29.34 -16.09 11.35
CA THR A 114 -28.33 -15.97 10.29
C THR A 114 -28.66 -14.86 9.29
N VAL A 115 -27.63 -14.31 8.66
CA VAL A 115 -27.76 -13.43 7.49
C VAL A 115 -26.57 -13.63 6.57
N THR A 116 -26.80 -13.52 5.26
CA THR A 116 -25.77 -13.37 4.23
C THR A 116 -25.89 -11.97 3.66
N THR A 117 -24.78 -11.24 3.57
CA THR A 117 -24.77 -9.89 3.00
C THR A 117 -24.73 -9.92 1.48
N ASP A 118 -25.02 -8.78 0.84
CA ASP A 118 -24.48 -8.44 -0.48
C ASP A 118 -22.93 -8.36 -0.40
N PRO A 119 -22.19 -8.35 -1.53
CA PRO A 119 -20.76 -8.14 -1.51
C PRO A 119 -20.34 -6.89 -0.73
N ILE A 120 -19.37 -7.04 0.16
CA ILE A 120 -18.76 -5.94 0.92
C ILE A 120 -17.39 -5.64 0.29
N GLY A 121 -16.98 -4.37 0.31
CA GLY A 121 -15.66 -3.96 -0.18
C GLY A 121 -14.51 -4.65 0.58
N PRO A 122 -13.33 -4.81 -0.03
CA PRO A 122 -12.21 -5.48 0.60
C PRO A 122 -11.63 -4.67 1.78
N GLY A 123 -11.12 -5.37 2.79
CA GLY A 123 -10.54 -4.76 3.99
C GLY A 123 -11.17 -5.21 5.29
N ILE A 124 -10.86 -4.49 6.37
CA ILE A 124 -11.41 -4.73 7.70
C ILE A 124 -12.59 -3.81 7.99
N HIS A 125 -13.70 -4.39 8.45
CA HIS A 125 -14.97 -3.70 8.70
C HIS A 125 -15.44 -3.97 10.13
N GLY A 126 -15.75 -2.90 10.86
CA GLY A 126 -16.40 -2.98 12.17
C GLY A 126 -17.89 -3.32 12.03
N TYR A 127 -18.40 -4.17 12.92
CA TYR A 127 -19.82 -4.53 13.01
C TYR A 127 -20.26 -4.81 14.45
N GLU A 128 -21.58 -4.89 14.63
CA GLU A 128 -22.23 -5.33 15.88
C GLU A 128 -23.59 -5.98 15.57
N PHE A 129 -24.16 -6.72 16.51
CA PHE A 129 -25.53 -7.24 16.41
C PHE A 129 -26.51 -6.35 17.17
N HIS A 130 -27.68 -6.09 16.59
CA HIS A 130 -28.80 -5.42 17.25
C HIS A 130 -29.82 -6.48 17.72
N VAL A 131 -29.76 -6.86 19.00
CA VAL A 131 -30.61 -7.88 19.62
C VAL A 131 -31.71 -7.19 20.43
N ASP A 132 -32.96 -7.27 19.98
CA ASP A 132 -34.13 -6.63 20.61
C ASP A 132 -33.96 -5.12 20.93
N GLY A 133 -33.10 -4.43 20.16
CA GLY A 133 -32.80 -3.00 20.33
C GLY A 133 -31.56 -2.69 21.19
N VAL A 134 -30.79 -3.71 21.59
CA VAL A 134 -29.50 -3.58 22.28
C VAL A 134 -28.36 -3.93 21.31
N ASN A 135 -27.31 -3.10 21.27
CA ASN A 135 -26.12 -3.37 20.47
C ASN A 135 -25.18 -4.30 21.24
N VAL A 136 -24.75 -5.38 20.61
CA VAL A 136 -23.97 -6.47 21.21
C VAL A 136 -22.83 -6.86 20.27
N GLY A 137 -21.61 -6.95 20.79
CA GLY A 137 -20.48 -7.50 20.04
C GLY A 137 -20.67 -8.99 19.73
N ASP A 138 -20.18 -9.43 18.57
CA ASP A 138 -20.13 -10.83 18.18
C ASP A 138 -19.07 -11.60 19.00
N PRO A 139 -19.46 -12.52 19.90
CA PRO A 139 -18.54 -13.29 20.72
C PRO A 139 -17.64 -14.24 19.91
N ALA A 140 -17.89 -14.42 18.61
CA ALA A 140 -17.10 -15.29 17.74
C ALA A 140 -15.85 -14.63 17.14
N VAL A 141 -15.63 -13.31 17.30
CA VAL A 141 -14.47 -12.60 16.74
C VAL A 141 -13.69 -11.80 17.79
N GLN A 142 -12.45 -11.45 17.43
CA GLN A 142 -11.66 -10.48 18.19
C GLN A 142 -12.34 -9.10 18.15
N HIS A 143 -12.26 -8.39 19.27
CA HIS A 143 -12.79 -7.04 19.39
C HIS A 143 -11.65 -6.02 19.45
N ILE A 144 -11.81 -4.91 18.74
CA ILE A 144 -10.82 -3.83 18.66
C ILE A 144 -11.51 -2.52 19.08
N TYR A 145 -10.78 -1.63 19.72
CA TYR A 145 -11.31 -0.34 20.15
C TYR A 145 -11.36 0.65 18.98
N ASP A 146 -12.54 0.82 18.39
CA ASP A 146 -12.81 1.75 17.28
C ASP A 146 -14.18 2.43 17.49
N ALA A 147 -14.43 3.55 16.81
CA ALA A 147 -15.67 4.33 16.95
C ALA A 147 -16.13 4.57 18.42
N GLY A 148 -15.16 4.71 19.34
CA GLY A 148 -15.35 4.99 20.76
C GLY A 148 -15.67 3.78 21.64
N ARG A 149 -15.71 2.55 21.11
CA ARG A 149 -16.08 1.33 21.85
C ARG A 149 -15.31 0.11 21.35
N PHE A 150 -15.45 -1.03 22.01
CA PHE A 150 -14.95 -2.30 21.46
C PHE A 150 -15.93 -2.82 20.40
N LEU A 151 -15.56 -2.75 19.12
CA LEU A 151 -16.31 -3.34 18.01
C LEU A 151 -15.79 -4.73 17.64
N SER A 152 -16.69 -5.56 17.12
CA SER A 152 -16.38 -6.79 16.41
C SER A 152 -15.91 -6.47 14.99
N HIS A 153 -14.95 -7.22 14.46
CA HIS A 153 -14.37 -6.93 13.15
C HIS A 153 -14.38 -8.16 12.23
N ILE A 154 -14.65 -7.92 10.95
CA ILE A 154 -14.51 -8.92 9.88
C ILE A 154 -13.51 -8.41 8.84
N GLU A 155 -12.62 -9.28 8.39
CA GLU A 155 -11.73 -8.97 7.27
C GLU A 155 -12.21 -9.69 6.00
N ILE A 156 -12.58 -8.89 5.00
CA ILE A 156 -12.85 -9.31 3.63
C ILE A 156 -11.52 -9.32 2.87
N PRO A 157 -11.07 -10.45 2.28
CA PRO A 157 -9.80 -10.50 1.56
C PRO A 157 -9.69 -9.45 0.45
N SER A 158 -8.56 -8.76 0.37
CA SER A 158 -8.26 -7.78 -0.67
C SER A 158 -7.43 -8.40 -1.79
N PRO A 159 -7.70 -8.13 -3.08
CA PRO A 159 -6.86 -8.59 -4.19
C PRO A 159 -5.40 -8.11 -4.09
N ASP A 160 -5.18 -6.91 -3.56
CA ASP A 160 -3.87 -6.33 -3.24
C ASP A 160 -3.35 -6.70 -1.83
N GLY A 161 -3.95 -7.68 -1.15
CA GLY A 161 -3.71 -7.96 0.27
C GLY A 161 -2.29 -8.44 0.65
N ASP A 162 -1.44 -8.75 -0.34
CA ASP A 162 -0.10 -9.29 -0.10
C ASP A 162 0.84 -8.30 0.62
N TYR A 163 0.71 -6.98 0.40
CA TYR A 163 1.60 -6.00 1.05
C TYR A 163 1.39 -5.91 2.58
N PHE A 164 0.29 -6.44 3.13
CA PHE A 164 0.05 -6.59 4.56
C PHE A 164 -0.12 -8.05 5.01
N ALA A 165 0.23 -9.02 4.16
CA ALA A 165 0.21 -10.43 4.52
C ALA A 165 1.33 -10.77 5.51
N VAL A 166 1.09 -11.80 6.34
CA VAL A 166 2.15 -12.43 7.15
C VAL A 166 2.96 -13.35 6.25
N LYS A 167 4.22 -13.03 6.02
CA LYS A 167 5.15 -13.78 5.14
C LYS A 167 6.19 -14.55 5.96
N VAL A 168 6.81 -15.58 5.39
CA VAL A 168 7.88 -16.33 6.07
C VAL A 168 9.20 -15.56 5.97
N MET A 169 9.41 -14.63 6.91
CA MET A 169 10.57 -13.73 6.93
C MET A 169 10.91 -13.27 8.37
N ALA A 170 11.89 -12.37 8.49
CA ALA A 170 12.18 -11.71 9.77
C ALA A 170 11.15 -10.60 10.03
N HIS A 171 10.57 -10.58 11.23
CA HIS A 171 9.58 -9.61 11.67
C HIS A 171 10.14 -8.64 12.71
N GLY A 172 9.57 -7.43 12.76
CA GLY A 172 9.80 -6.47 13.83
C GLY A 172 8.91 -6.75 15.05
N ASP A 173 9.32 -6.22 16.21
CA ASP A 173 8.49 -6.31 17.43
C ASP A 173 7.53 -5.14 17.53
N VAL A 174 6.30 -5.39 18.00
CA VAL A 174 5.41 -4.36 18.53
C VAL A 174 5.50 -4.37 20.06
N ARG A 175 5.97 -3.28 20.64
CA ARG A 175 6.29 -3.16 22.08
C ARG A 175 5.32 -2.20 22.77
N ASP A 176 4.64 -2.69 23.80
CA ASP A 176 3.79 -1.86 24.66
C ASP A 176 4.64 -1.09 25.67
N LYS A 177 4.38 0.21 25.80
CA LYS A 177 5.06 1.08 26.76
C LYS A 177 4.11 2.03 27.46
N LEU A 178 4.45 2.32 28.71
CA LEU A 178 3.87 3.39 29.51
C LEU A 178 4.94 4.46 29.73
N TYR A 179 4.56 5.73 29.58
CA TYR A 179 5.34 6.88 29.99
C TYR A 179 4.47 7.82 30.83
N TYR A 180 5.08 8.57 31.73
CA TYR A 180 4.37 9.60 32.48
C TYR A 180 4.46 10.91 31.71
N SER A 181 3.33 11.53 31.41
CA SER A 181 3.26 12.87 30.83
C SER A 181 3.15 13.91 31.94
N SER A 182 4.10 14.83 31.99
CA SER A 182 4.03 16.03 32.83
C SER A 182 2.94 16.99 32.35
N VAL A 183 2.66 17.02 31.04
CA VAL A 183 1.66 17.90 30.42
C VAL A 183 0.23 17.50 30.77
N THR A 184 -0.09 16.20 30.75
CA THR A 184 -1.41 15.68 31.16
C THR A 184 -1.43 15.16 32.61
N THR A 185 -0.33 15.36 33.35
CA THR A 185 -0.07 14.87 34.72
C THR A 185 -0.51 13.42 34.97
N GLY A 186 -0.20 12.51 34.04
CA GLY A 186 -0.72 11.15 34.07
C GLY A 186 0.05 10.16 33.22
N TRP A 187 -0.15 8.86 33.48
CA TRP A 187 0.40 7.79 32.67
C TRP A 187 -0.31 7.70 31.32
N ARG A 188 0.45 7.61 30.25
CA ARG A 188 -0.01 7.45 28.86
C ARG A 188 0.59 6.18 28.26
N ARG A 189 -0.17 5.49 27.42
CA ARG A 189 0.25 4.27 26.71
C ARG A 189 0.60 4.58 25.26
N ILE A 190 1.58 3.85 24.74
CA ILE A 190 1.99 3.87 23.33
C ILE A 190 2.28 2.44 22.87
N ARG A 191 2.07 2.16 21.59
CA ARG A 191 2.68 1.03 20.88
C ARG A 191 3.94 1.53 20.18
N VAL A 192 5.02 0.75 20.21
CA VAL A 192 6.25 1.07 19.46
C VAL A 192 6.67 -0.13 18.63
N TYR A 193 6.61 0.01 17.31
CA TYR A 193 7.22 -0.93 16.37
C TYR A 193 8.73 -0.68 16.30
N THR A 194 9.52 -1.75 16.43
CA THR A 194 10.97 -1.76 16.19
C THR A 194 11.29 -2.74 15.07
N PRO A 195 12.08 -2.34 14.05
CA PRO A 195 12.19 -3.08 12.80
C PRO A 195 12.96 -4.41 12.95
N PRO A 196 12.84 -5.34 11.99
CA PRO A 196 13.67 -6.55 11.93
C PRO A 196 15.16 -6.21 12.09
N GLY A 197 15.86 -6.95 12.95
CA GLY A 197 17.27 -6.70 13.24
C GLY A 197 17.54 -5.67 14.35
N TYR A 198 16.52 -5.07 14.97
CA TYR A 198 16.69 -4.00 15.97
C TYR A 198 17.56 -4.40 17.16
N ASP A 199 17.28 -5.52 17.85
CA ASP A 199 18.05 -5.95 19.03
C ASP A 199 19.31 -6.78 18.69
N GLN A 200 19.51 -7.12 17.42
CA GLN A 200 20.71 -7.82 16.93
C GLN A 200 21.92 -6.88 16.76
N ASP A 201 21.69 -5.59 16.48
CA ASP A 201 22.71 -4.56 16.43
C ASP A 201 22.48 -3.51 17.54
N PRO A 202 23.18 -3.60 18.69
CA PRO A 202 23.02 -2.64 19.78
C PRO A 202 23.63 -1.26 19.49
N THR A 203 24.38 -1.10 18.39
CA THR A 203 25.04 0.16 18.03
C THR A 203 24.22 0.99 17.03
N ARG A 204 23.40 0.33 16.21
CA ARG A 204 22.57 0.99 15.19
C ARG A 204 21.49 1.88 15.80
N ARG A 205 21.35 3.07 15.23
CA ARG A 205 20.29 4.04 15.53
C ARG A 205 19.38 4.26 14.34
N TYR A 206 18.09 4.47 14.64
CA TYR A 206 16.99 4.45 13.68
C TYR A 206 16.26 5.80 13.66
N PRO A 207 15.75 6.26 12.50
CA PRO A 207 14.80 7.36 12.47
C PRO A 207 13.43 6.95 13.06
N VAL A 208 12.57 7.92 13.36
CA VAL A 208 11.30 7.72 14.05
C VAL A 208 10.12 8.32 13.29
N LEU A 209 9.15 7.49 12.92
CA LEU A 209 7.82 7.93 12.49
C LEU A 209 6.86 7.90 13.68
N TYR A 210 6.21 9.02 13.96
CA TYR A 210 5.06 9.08 14.86
C TYR A 210 3.77 8.96 14.05
N LEU A 211 2.92 8.00 14.39
CA LEU A 211 1.79 7.57 13.57
C LEU A 211 0.46 7.59 14.36
N MET A 212 -0.37 8.59 14.05
CA MET A 212 -1.58 8.97 14.81
C MET A 212 -2.85 8.30 14.27
N HIS A 213 -3.72 7.87 15.17
CA HIS A 213 -5.02 7.26 14.86
C HIS A 213 -6.15 8.30 14.64
N GLY A 214 -7.33 7.84 14.20
CA GLY A 214 -8.51 8.65 13.95
C GLY A 214 -9.34 8.96 15.20
N ALA A 215 -10.51 9.57 15.01
CA ALA A 215 -11.45 9.81 16.10
C ALA A 215 -12.17 8.50 16.49
N GLY A 216 -12.35 8.26 17.79
CA GLY A 216 -12.92 7.03 18.33
C GLY A 216 -11.94 5.86 18.48
N GLN A 217 -10.67 6.07 18.12
CA GLN A 217 -9.61 5.05 18.10
C GLN A 217 -8.61 5.26 19.24
N ASN A 218 -7.62 4.37 19.34
CA ASN A 218 -6.54 4.44 20.33
C ASN A 218 -5.17 4.02 19.73
N GLU A 219 -4.16 3.87 20.59
CA GLU A 219 -2.80 3.46 20.21
C GLU A 219 -2.68 2.05 19.61
N ASP A 220 -3.71 1.19 19.73
CA ASP A 220 -3.69 -0.19 19.23
C ASP A 220 -4.03 -0.28 17.74
N CYS A 221 -4.89 0.61 17.23
CA CYS A 221 -5.60 0.43 15.95
C CYS A 221 -4.66 0.31 14.74
N TRP A 222 -3.59 1.11 14.68
CA TRP A 222 -2.59 1.00 13.60
C TRP A 222 -1.88 -0.36 13.54
N THR A 223 -1.80 -1.09 14.66
CA THR A 223 -1.22 -2.43 14.69
C THR A 223 -2.24 -3.52 14.34
N LEU A 224 -3.47 -3.39 14.82
CA LEU A 224 -4.52 -4.42 14.69
C LEU A 224 -5.30 -4.28 13.37
N GLU A 225 -5.87 -3.11 13.11
CA GLU A 225 -6.67 -2.81 11.92
C GLU A 225 -5.78 -2.28 10.80
N GLY A 226 -4.84 -1.39 11.11
CA GLY A 226 -3.91 -0.78 10.16
C GLY A 226 -2.76 -1.69 9.71
N LYS A 227 -2.52 -2.83 10.38
CA LYS A 227 -1.47 -3.81 10.07
C LYS A 227 -0.07 -3.19 9.82
N ALA A 228 0.22 -2.07 10.47
CA ALA A 228 1.39 -1.23 10.18
C ALA A 228 2.71 -2.00 10.29
N SER A 229 2.85 -2.88 11.28
CA SER A 229 4.05 -3.72 11.45
C SER A 229 4.30 -4.65 10.25
N LEU A 230 3.26 -5.30 9.72
CA LEU A 230 3.38 -6.20 8.56
C LEU A 230 3.68 -5.41 7.28
N ILE A 231 3.02 -4.27 7.09
CA ILE A 231 3.28 -3.35 5.97
C ILE A 231 4.74 -2.91 5.98
N LEU A 232 5.26 -2.51 7.14
CA LEU A 232 6.65 -2.07 7.30
C LEU A 232 7.65 -3.23 7.18
N ASP A 233 7.39 -4.40 7.78
CA ASP A 233 8.25 -5.57 7.64
C ASP A 233 8.41 -5.98 6.17
N ASN A 234 7.30 -6.04 5.43
CA ASN A 234 7.29 -6.39 4.00
C ASN A 234 8.12 -5.35 3.20
N MET A 235 7.84 -4.05 3.36
CA MET A 235 8.58 -3.00 2.66
C MET A 235 10.06 -2.89 3.06
N ILE A 236 10.42 -3.23 4.30
CA ILE A 236 11.81 -3.28 4.77
C ILE A 236 12.54 -4.49 4.15
N ALA A 237 11.89 -5.66 4.09
CA ALA A 237 12.45 -6.85 3.43
C ALA A 237 12.61 -6.63 1.91
N GLU A 238 11.68 -5.91 1.29
CA GLU A 238 11.72 -5.47 -0.11
C GLU A 238 12.72 -4.31 -0.36
N GLY A 239 13.28 -3.70 0.68
CA GLY A 239 14.20 -2.56 0.58
C GLY A 239 13.56 -1.24 0.13
N ARG A 240 12.22 -1.14 0.16
CA ARG A 240 11.43 -0.01 -0.34
C ARG A 240 11.35 1.16 0.65
N CYS A 241 11.41 0.88 1.96
CA CYS A 241 11.58 1.90 2.99
C CYS A 241 12.77 1.57 3.90
N VAL A 242 13.31 2.59 4.56
CA VAL A 242 14.43 2.39 5.50
C VAL A 242 13.91 1.78 6.81
N PRO A 243 14.68 0.89 7.47
CA PRO A 243 14.35 0.44 8.82
C PRO A 243 14.21 1.64 9.76
N MET A 244 13.05 1.75 10.41
CA MET A 244 12.65 2.88 11.25
C MET A 244 11.90 2.38 12.48
N VAL A 245 11.96 3.13 13.58
CA VAL A 245 11.06 2.95 14.73
C VAL A 245 9.75 3.65 14.41
N VAL A 246 8.61 3.02 14.71
CA VAL A 246 7.30 3.66 14.55
C VAL A 246 6.57 3.71 15.89
N VAL A 247 6.27 4.92 16.35
CA VAL A 247 5.58 5.19 17.62
C VAL A 247 4.13 5.53 17.32
N MET A 248 3.21 4.76 17.88
CA MET A 248 1.77 4.96 17.75
C MET A 248 1.24 5.35 19.14
N PRO A 249 1.08 6.65 19.43
CA PRO A 249 0.58 7.11 20.71
C PRO A 249 -0.94 7.29 20.68
N ASN A 250 -1.54 7.34 21.88
CA ASN A 250 -2.91 7.82 22.01
C ASN A 250 -2.96 9.34 21.70
N GLY A 251 -3.77 9.75 20.73
CA GLY A 251 -3.90 11.12 20.26
C GLY A 251 -4.74 12.04 21.14
N TYR A 252 -5.36 11.55 22.21
CA TYR A 252 -6.17 12.35 23.12
C TYR A 252 -5.34 12.89 24.29
N ALA A 253 -4.97 14.17 24.24
CA ALA A 253 -4.14 14.84 25.25
C ALA A 253 -4.84 16.08 25.79
N TYR A 254 -5.05 16.11 27.11
CA TYR A 254 -5.73 17.19 27.83
C TYR A 254 -4.97 17.52 29.11
N ARG A 255 -4.91 18.81 29.46
CA ARG A 255 -4.40 19.27 30.75
C ARG A 255 -5.44 19.01 31.85
N PRO A 256 -5.05 18.92 33.13
CA PRO A 256 -6.01 18.82 34.23
C PRO A 256 -7.00 20.00 34.21
N GLY A 257 -8.30 19.70 34.10
CA GLY A 257 -9.37 20.69 34.01
C GLY A 257 -9.66 21.22 32.59
N GLU A 258 -8.95 20.74 31.57
CA GLU A 258 -9.29 20.97 30.16
C GLU A 258 -10.40 19.99 29.74
N GLU A 259 -11.51 20.50 29.22
CA GLU A 259 -12.54 19.65 28.61
C GLU A 259 -12.08 19.17 27.22
N PRO A 260 -12.42 17.94 26.80
CA PRO A 260 -12.20 17.50 25.43
C PRO A 260 -12.83 18.50 24.44
N PRO A 261 -12.16 18.88 23.35
CA PRO A 261 -12.73 19.80 22.38
C PRO A 261 -13.96 19.14 21.74
N LEU A 262 -15.15 19.62 22.13
CA LEU A 262 -16.37 19.39 21.37
C LEU A 262 -16.09 19.81 19.93
N ILE A 263 -16.20 18.91 18.96
CA ILE A 263 -16.08 19.23 17.53
C ILE A 263 -17.43 19.83 17.09
N PRO A 264 -17.60 21.16 16.95
CA PRO A 264 -18.90 21.75 16.68
C PRO A 264 -19.06 21.98 15.17
N PRO A 265 -20.20 21.65 14.53
CA PRO A 265 -20.34 21.79 13.07
C PRO A 265 -20.29 23.22 12.51
N ALA A 266 -20.18 24.26 13.34
CA ALA A 266 -20.65 25.61 13.00
C ALA A 266 -19.61 26.73 12.94
N ARG A 267 -18.36 26.51 13.37
CA ARG A 267 -17.26 27.49 13.26
C ARG A 267 -15.93 26.79 13.02
N ARG A 268 -15.03 27.40 12.23
CA ARG A 268 -13.63 26.93 12.15
C ARG A 268 -13.02 27.02 13.55
N PRO A 269 -12.51 25.92 14.14
CA PRO A 269 -11.64 26.06 15.31
C PRO A 269 -10.35 26.76 14.88
N ASP A 270 -9.70 27.44 15.82
CA ASP A 270 -8.35 27.93 15.62
C ASP A 270 -7.40 26.73 15.61
N PHE A 271 -7.10 26.19 14.42
CA PHE A 271 -6.30 24.98 14.25
C PHE A 271 -4.84 25.14 14.70
N SER A 272 -4.34 26.36 14.95
CA SER A 272 -3.06 26.60 15.65
C SER A 272 -3.12 26.30 17.16
N LYS A 273 -4.32 26.09 17.70
CA LYS A 273 -4.56 25.83 19.13
C LYS A 273 -5.37 24.58 19.41
N ALA A 274 -6.12 24.06 18.43
CA ALA A 274 -6.99 22.90 18.57
C ALA A 274 -6.30 21.63 19.12
N PHE A 275 -4.98 21.50 18.90
CA PHE A 275 -4.18 20.37 19.39
C PHE A 275 -2.87 20.82 20.08
N SER A 276 -2.81 22.04 20.63
CA SER A 276 -1.59 22.57 21.26
C SER A 276 -1.15 21.76 22.49
N THR A 277 -2.09 21.29 23.32
CA THR A 277 -1.79 20.36 24.43
C THR A 277 -1.17 19.05 23.94
N LEU A 278 -1.53 18.57 22.75
CA LEU A 278 -0.88 17.39 22.15
C LEU A 278 0.54 17.73 21.67
N GLY A 279 0.76 18.88 21.04
CA GLY A 279 2.10 19.37 20.71
C GLY A 279 3.00 19.46 21.94
N ASP A 280 2.50 20.07 23.02
CA ASP A 280 3.18 20.09 24.33
C ASP A 280 3.56 18.68 24.83
N VAL A 281 2.67 17.69 24.73
CA VAL A 281 2.98 16.28 25.08
C VAL A 281 4.10 15.73 24.20
N PHE A 282 4.10 16.02 22.89
CA PHE A 282 5.15 15.60 21.96
C PHE A 282 6.51 16.15 22.39
N SER A 283 6.62 17.47 22.53
CA SER A 283 7.89 18.16 22.79
C SER A 283 8.45 17.89 24.19
N LYS A 284 7.59 17.85 25.22
CA LYS A 284 8.01 17.84 26.63
C LYS A 284 8.12 16.45 27.23
N ASP A 285 7.32 15.50 26.74
CA ASP A 285 7.21 14.17 27.37
C ASP A 285 7.53 13.03 26.38
N LEU A 286 6.84 12.95 25.24
CA LEU A 286 6.86 11.78 24.37
C LEU A 286 8.15 11.64 23.55
N ILE A 287 8.60 12.70 22.87
CA ILE A 287 9.86 12.66 22.11
C ILE A 287 11.05 12.41 23.06
N PRO A 288 11.22 13.13 24.19
CA PRO A 288 12.26 12.84 25.17
C PRO A 288 12.22 11.42 25.73
N TYR A 289 11.03 10.87 26.00
CA TYR A 289 10.87 9.48 26.44
C TYR A 289 11.35 8.49 25.37
N VAL A 290 10.90 8.66 24.13
CA VAL A 290 11.26 7.76 23.01
C VAL A 290 12.77 7.80 22.75
N ASP A 291 13.35 9.00 22.64
CA ASP A 291 14.78 9.17 22.35
C ASP A 291 15.71 8.71 23.49
N SER A 292 15.19 8.60 24.72
CA SER A 292 15.90 8.05 25.88
C SER A 292 15.75 6.53 26.05
N ASN A 293 14.66 5.93 25.57
CA ASN A 293 14.33 4.51 25.79
C ASN A 293 14.53 3.62 24.55
N PHE A 294 14.71 4.23 23.37
CA PHE A 294 14.93 3.54 22.10
C PHE A 294 16.21 4.05 21.41
N ARG A 295 16.80 3.24 20.53
CA ARG A 295 17.99 3.59 19.76
C ARG A 295 17.61 4.49 18.58
N THR A 296 17.20 5.70 18.87
CA THR A 296 16.76 6.67 17.84
C THR A 296 17.91 7.57 17.37
N LYS A 297 17.66 8.29 16.28
CA LYS A 297 18.40 9.49 15.89
C LYS A 297 17.55 10.71 16.31
N PRO A 298 17.96 11.50 17.31
CA PRO A 298 17.06 12.45 17.99
C PRO A 298 16.91 13.81 17.28
N ASP A 299 17.27 13.91 16.01
CA ASP A 299 17.19 15.12 15.19
C ASP A 299 15.96 15.13 14.26
N ARG A 300 15.55 16.32 13.82
CA ARG A 300 14.37 16.51 12.97
C ARG A 300 14.47 15.86 11.59
N GLU A 301 15.67 15.73 11.03
CA GLU A 301 15.91 15.12 9.71
C GLU A 301 15.62 13.62 9.73
N ASN A 302 15.55 13.04 10.93
CA ASN A 302 15.21 11.66 11.21
C ASN A 302 13.89 11.52 11.99
N ARG A 303 13.01 12.54 11.99
CA ARG A 303 11.70 12.52 12.67
C ARG A 303 10.53 12.92 11.75
N ALA A 304 9.53 12.05 11.66
CA ALA A 304 8.31 12.24 10.87
C ALA A 304 7.06 12.17 11.75
N LEU A 305 5.99 12.85 11.32
CA LEU A 305 4.66 12.77 11.92
C LEU A 305 3.64 12.47 10.82
N ALA A 306 2.78 11.48 11.04
CA ALA A 306 1.67 11.19 10.14
C ALA A 306 0.45 10.67 10.89
N GLY A 307 -0.71 10.65 10.24
CA GLY A 307 -1.91 10.08 10.85
C GLY A 307 -3.15 10.12 9.97
N LEU A 308 -4.16 9.37 10.40
CA LEU A 308 -5.43 9.23 9.69
C LEU A 308 -6.54 10.12 10.29
N SER A 309 -7.41 10.69 9.46
CA SER A 309 -8.59 11.47 9.87
C SER A 309 -8.25 12.56 10.92
N MET A 310 -8.72 12.43 12.16
CA MET A 310 -8.31 13.26 13.30
C MET A 310 -6.79 13.31 13.49
N GLY A 311 -6.09 12.17 13.42
CA GLY A 311 -4.63 12.09 13.45
C GLY A 311 -3.95 12.80 12.28
N GLY A 312 -4.61 12.89 11.13
CA GLY A 312 -4.15 13.70 10.00
C GLY A 312 -4.29 15.20 10.26
N MET A 313 -5.41 15.62 10.87
CA MET A 313 -5.58 17.01 11.33
C MET A 313 -4.58 17.38 12.43
N GLN A 314 -4.33 16.47 13.39
CA GLN A 314 -3.30 16.59 14.43
C GLN A 314 -1.90 16.69 13.83
N THR A 315 -1.58 15.86 12.84
CA THR A 315 -0.28 15.86 12.15
C THR A 315 0.07 17.23 11.61
N PHE A 316 -0.85 17.88 10.89
CA PHE A 316 -0.58 19.20 10.34
C PHE A 316 -0.67 20.30 11.39
N SER A 317 -1.60 20.22 12.33
CA SER A 317 -1.72 21.23 13.40
C SER A 317 -0.47 21.28 14.29
N VAL A 318 -0.05 20.13 14.82
CA VAL A 318 1.16 20.02 15.65
C VAL A 318 2.41 20.20 14.78
N GLY A 319 2.51 19.48 13.66
CA GLY A 319 3.73 19.45 12.85
C GLY A 319 4.12 20.80 12.24
N LEU A 320 3.16 21.59 11.75
CA LEU A 320 3.44 22.93 11.20
C LEU A 320 3.92 23.92 12.26
N ASP A 321 3.46 23.77 13.51
CA ASP A 321 3.87 24.62 14.63
C ASP A 321 5.21 24.15 15.27
N HIS A 322 5.65 22.91 15.01
CA HIS A 322 6.85 22.27 15.57
C HIS A 322 7.83 21.78 14.47
N LEU A 323 8.02 22.56 13.39
CA LEU A 323 8.94 22.22 12.30
C LEU A 323 10.44 22.21 12.69
N ASP A 324 10.78 22.56 13.91
CA ASP A 324 12.09 22.33 14.53
C ASP A 324 12.25 20.90 15.06
N GLU A 325 11.14 20.19 15.33
CA GLU A 325 11.13 18.79 15.75
C GLU A 325 10.91 17.81 14.58
N PHE A 326 10.16 18.21 13.54
CA PHE A 326 9.75 17.34 12.43
C PHE A 326 10.18 17.86 11.06
N ALA A 327 10.51 16.96 10.14
CA ALA A 327 10.82 17.28 8.73
C ALA A 327 9.92 16.59 7.69
N TYR A 328 9.02 15.69 8.10
CA TYR A 328 8.11 14.96 7.19
C TYR A 328 6.70 14.90 7.81
N LEU A 329 5.68 15.27 7.05
CA LEU A 329 4.27 15.37 7.48
C LEU A 329 3.35 14.57 6.54
N GLY A 330 2.53 13.66 7.07
CA GLY A 330 1.60 12.81 6.29
C GLY A 330 0.16 12.80 6.81
N GLY A 331 -0.80 13.30 6.03
CA GLY A 331 -2.22 13.28 6.38
C GLY A 331 -3.00 12.29 5.53
N PHE A 332 -3.59 11.27 6.15
CA PHE A 332 -4.38 10.24 5.46
C PHE A 332 -5.87 10.48 5.73
N SER A 333 -6.66 10.78 4.70
CA SER A 333 -8.07 11.21 4.85
C SER A 333 -8.25 12.35 5.87
N GLY A 334 -7.26 13.24 5.96
CA GLY A 334 -7.17 14.30 6.95
C GLY A 334 -6.03 15.24 6.61
N GLY A 335 -6.18 16.52 6.91
CA GLY A 335 -5.22 17.56 6.53
C GLY A 335 -5.38 18.82 7.36
N ALA A 336 -4.60 19.85 7.04
CA ALA A 336 -4.48 21.08 7.84
C ALA A 336 -5.80 21.92 7.83
N GLY A 337 -6.72 21.61 8.75
CA GLY A 337 -8.02 22.28 8.88
C GLY A 337 -9.14 21.72 7.98
N ALA A 338 -8.99 20.48 7.53
CA ALA A 338 -9.54 20.01 6.25
C ALA A 338 -10.99 19.46 6.25
N PHE A 339 -11.96 20.26 6.72
CA PHE A 339 -13.37 20.14 6.30
C PHE A 339 -13.94 21.43 5.69
N SER A 340 -13.21 22.54 5.76
CA SER A 340 -13.61 23.79 5.11
C SER A 340 -13.16 23.80 3.64
N THR A 341 -14.07 24.16 2.72
CA THR A 341 -13.76 24.41 1.31
C THR A 341 -13.44 25.89 1.02
N GLU A 342 -13.35 26.70 2.07
CA GLU A 342 -13.03 28.12 1.97
C GLU A 342 -11.55 28.35 1.56
N PRO A 343 -11.23 29.46 0.89
CA PRO A 343 -9.85 29.80 0.55
C PRO A 343 -8.91 29.83 1.77
N ILE A 344 -7.68 29.38 1.55
CA ILE A 344 -6.61 29.34 2.55
C ILE A 344 -5.58 30.41 2.19
N ASP A 345 -5.29 31.29 3.15
CA ASP A 345 -4.24 32.29 3.05
C ASP A 345 -2.99 31.81 3.82
N PHE A 346 -2.00 31.28 3.11
CA PHE A 346 -0.75 30.81 3.71
C PHE A 346 0.07 31.89 4.41
N LYS A 347 -0.25 33.19 4.24
CA LYS A 347 0.39 34.28 5.00
C LYS A 347 -0.04 34.35 6.46
N THR A 348 -1.23 33.84 6.76
CA THR A 348 -1.83 33.86 8.12
C THR A 348 -2.06 32.46 8.68
N PHE A 349 -2.20 31.46 7.82
CA PHE A 349 -2.30 30.04 8.19
C PHE A 349 -1.05 29.56 8.96
N HIS A 350 -1.24 28.93 10.11
CA HIS A 350 -0.18 28.47 11.02
C HIS A 350 0.95 29.53 11.19
N ASN A 351 0.55 30.72 11.63
CA ASN A 351 1.44 31.88 11.86
C ASN A 351 2.27 32.29 10.64
N GLY A 352 1.83 31.94 9.42
CA GLY A 352 2.55 32.23 8.19
C GLY A 352 3.71 31.28 7.89
N VAL A 353 3.81 30.12 8.55
CA VAL A 353 4.93 29.17 8.34
C VAL A 353 5.02 28.64 6.90
N MET A 354 3.90 28.68 6.16
CA MET A 354 3.79 28.29 4.75
C MET A 354 3.79 29.50 3.79
N ALA A 355 4.03 30.73 4.28
CA ALA A 355 3.94 31.96 3.49
C ALA A 355 5.08 32.09 2.45
N ASP A 356 6.25 31.56 2.78
CA ASP A 356 7.39 31.40 1.87
C ASP A 356 7.53 29.91 1.55
N ALA A 357 7.05 29.54 0.37
CA ALA A 357 7.07 28.16 -0.08
C ALA A 357 8.50 27.63 -0.33
N GLU A 358 9.46 28.48 -0.70
CA GLU A 358 10.84 28.04 -0.93
C GLU A 358 11.52 27.72 0.40
N ALA A 359 11.39 28.61 1.40
CA ALA A 359 11.88 28.37 2.75
C ALA A 359 11.20 27.17 3.42
N PHE A 360 9.88 27.01 3.22
CA PHE A 360 9.13 25.86 3.72
C PHE A 360 9.59 24.54 3.07
N ASN A 361 9.71 24.48 1.74
CA ASN A 361 10.15 23.30 1.01
C ASN A 361 11.59 22.87 1.34
N LYS A 362 12.47 23.81 1.72
CA LYS A 362 13.82 23.52 2.22
C LYS A 362 13.84 22.95 3.64
N ARG A 363 12.77 23.18 4.42
CA ARG A 363 12.62 22.69 5.81
C ARG A 363 11.84 21.38 5.86
N VAL A 364 10.86 21.18 4.99
CA VAL A 364 9.94 20.03 5.02
C VAL A 364 10.14 19.14 3.79
N HIS A 365 10.81 18.00 4.00
CA HIS A 365 11.23 17.05 2.96
C HIS A 365 10.09 16.27 2.32
N ALA A 366 8.99 16.09 3.06
CA ALA A 366 7.76 15.52 2.53
C ALA A 366 6.54 16.16 3.19
N VAL A 367 5.64 16.70 2.37
CA VAL A 367 4.22 16.84 2.71
C VAL A 367 3.46 15.82 1.89
N PHE A 368 2.72 14.93 2.55
CA PHE A 368 1.91 13.90 1.90
C PHE A 368 0.45 14.02 2.29
N LEU A 369 -0.45 13.90 1.32
CA LEU A 369 -1.91 13.92 1.52
C LEU A 369 -2.58 12.80 0.74
N SER A 370 -3.42 12.00 1.39
CA SER A 370 -4.20 10.96 0.73
C SER A 370 -5.68 10.96 1.10
N ASN A 371 -6.48 10.30 0.27
CA ASN A 371 -7.89 10.01 0.49
C ASN A 371 -8.33 8.79 -0.34
N GLY A 372 -9.48 8.20 -0.04
CA GLY A 372 -10.18 7.25 -0.91
C GLY A 372 -11.02 7.96 -1.98
N THR A 373 -11.37 7.28 -3.08
CA THR A 373 -12.26 7.83 -4.11
C THR A 373 -13.67 8.10 -3.59
N GLU A 374 -14.23 7.18 -2.80
CA GLU A 374 -15.63 7.23 -2.35
C GLU A 374 -15.85 8.25 -1.23
N GLU A 375 -14.78 8.74 -0.60
CA GLU A 375 -14.83 9.83 0.39
C GLU A 375 -14.51 11.22 -0.20
N ALA A 376 -14.28 11.36 -1.50
CA ALA A 376 -13.90 12.65 -2.11
C ALA A 376 -14.85 13.81 -1.78
N GLN A 377 -16.15 13.51 -1.59
CA GLN A 377 -17.16 14.46 -1.14
C GLN A 377 -16.92 14.99 0.27
N MET A 378 -16.55 14.10 1.21
CA MET A 378 -16.22 14.41 2.60
C MET A 378 -14.85 15.10 2.69
N MET A 379 -13.91 14.69 1.83
CA MET A 379 -12.53 15.16 1.77
C MET A 379 -12.31 16.40 0.91
N ARG A 380 -13.38 17.09 0.46
CA ARG A 380 -13.28 18.32 -0.36
C ARG A 380 -12.36 19.39 0.27
N GLY A 381 -12.32 19.50 1.60
CA GLY A 381 -11.41 20.41 2.30
C GLY A 381 -9.93 19.98 2.21
N VAL A 382 -9.64 18.68 2.24
CA VAL A 382 -8.27 18.14 2.04
C VAL A 382 -7.81 18.41 0.61
N ILE A 383 -8.70 18.16 -0.35
CA ILE A 383 -8.46 18.39 -1.79
C ILE A 383 -8.20 19.88 -2.05
N ALA A 384 -9.03 20.77 -1.50
CA ALA A 384 -8.84 22.23 -1.61
C ALA A 384 -7.53 22.72 -0.96
N PHE A 385 -7.16 22.17 0.22
CA PHE A 385 -5.86 22.48 0.84
C PHE A 385 -4.69 22.04 -0.05
N ARG A 386 -4.74 20.83 -0.60
CA ARG A 386 -3.72 20.31 -1.53
C ARG A 386 -3.57 21.22 -2.75
N GLU A 387 -4.68 21.59 -3.39
CA GLU A 387 -4.69 22.46 -4.57
C GLU A 387 -4.17 23.86 -4.26
N ALA A 388 -4.53 24.43 -3.12
CA ALA A 388 -4.00 25.71 -2.66
C ALA A 388 -2.49 25.63 -2.41
N ALA A 389 -2.01 24.60 -1.72
CA ALA A 389 -0.58 24.41 -1.40
C ALA A 389 0.27 24.24 -2.67
N VAL A 390 -0.17 23.39 -3.60
CA VAL A 390 0.49 23.23 -4.92
C VAL A 390 0.51 24.55 -5.69
N LYS A 391 -0.60 25.30 -5.70
CA LYS A 391 -0.68 26.62 -6.35
C LYS A 391 0.23 27.67 -5.69
N ALA A 392 0.50 27.55 -4.39
CA ALA A 392 1.44 28.39 -3.65
C ALA A 392 2.92 27.98 -3.87
N GLY A 393 3.20 26.91 -4.61
CA GLY A 393 4.55 26.40 -4.86
C GLY A 393 5.07 25.43 -3.79
N ILE A 394 4.20 24.92 -2.91
CA ILE A 394 4.56 24.01 -1.83
C ILE A 394 4.63 22.57 -2.35
N ASN A 395 5.69 21.85 -2.01
CA ASN A 395 5.96 20.49 -2.45
C ASN A 395 5.04 19.49 -1.74
N VAL A 396 3.91 19.16 -2.36
CA VAL A 396 2.94 18.19 -1.84
C VAL A 396 2.90 16.95 -2.74
N LYS A 397 3.16 15.78 -2.13
CA LYS A 397 2.89 14.46 -2.71
C LYS A 397 1.47 14.03 -2.35
N SER A 398 0.80 13.30 -3.23
CA SER A 398 -0.56 12.82 -2.94
C SER A 398 -0.87 11.47 -3.56
N PHE A 399 -1.71 10.72 -2.86
CA PHE A 399 -2.18 9.40 -3.26
C PHE A 399 -3.70 9.31 -3.14
N VAL A 400 -4.38 8.65 -4.07
CA VAL A 400 -5.83 8.39 -3.98
C VAL A 400 -6.09 6.89 -4.04
N SER A 401 -6.57 6.32 -2.94
CA SER A 401 -6.94 4.91 -2.85
C SER A 401 -8.22 4.66 -3.66
N GLN A 402 -8.12 3.78 -4.67
CA GLN A 402 -9.23 3.49 -5.58
C GLN A 402 -10.24 2.54 -4.93
N GLY A 403 -11.53 2.86 -5.08
CA GLY A 403 -12.66 2.03 -4.65
C GLY A 403 -12.86 1.94 -3.14
N THR A 404 -12.32 2.89 -2.37
CA THR A 404 -12.41 2.90 -0.90
C THR A 404 -12.89 4.24 -0.36
N ALA A 405 -13.47 4.22 0.84
CA ALA A 405 -14.04 5.35 1.56
C ALA A 405 -13.15 5.78 2.76
N HIS A 406 -13.77 6.33 3.80
CA HIS A 406 -13.12 6.75 5.05
C HIS A 406 -12.86 5.55 5.98
N GLU A 407 -12.05 4.59 5.51
CA GLU A 407 -11.89 3.27 6.11
C GLU A 407 -10.42 2.78 6.10
N TRP A 408 -10.13 1.74 6.88
CA TRP A 408 -8.76 1.22 7.06
C TRP A 408 -8.06 0.79 5.78
N THR A 409 -8.77 0.33 4.74
CA THR A 409 -8.14 0.00 3.45
C THR A 409 -7.47 1.22 2.81
N THR A 410 -8.10 2.40 2.91
CA THR A 410 -7.51 3.68 2.48
C THR A 410 -6.23 3.97 3.27
N TRP A 411 -6.25 3.78 4.60
CA TRP A 411 -5.13 4.16 5.48
C TRP A 411 -3.96 3.17 5.44
N ARG A 412 -4.22 1.87 5.27
CA ARG A 412 -3.20 0.83 4.97
C ARG A 412 -2.42 1.18 3.70
N ARG A 413 -3.12 1.46 2.60
CA ARG A 413 -2.51 1.89 1.33
C ARG A 413 -1.78 3.22 1.47
N SER A 414 -2.34 4.16 2.24
CA SER A 414 -1.69 5.45 2.50
C SER A 414 -0.35 5.32 3.25
N LEU A 415 -0.26 4.42 4.23
CA LEU A 415 1.00 4.11 4.91
C LEU A 415 2.01 3.44 3.97
N HIS A 416 1.55 2.52 3.12
CA HIS A 416 2.36 1.85 2.10
C HIS A 416 2.99 2.83 1.10
N GLU A 417 2.25 3.87 0.68
CA GLU A 417 2.79 4.91 -0.20
C GLU A 417 3.63 5.98 0.53
N PHE A 418 3.34 6.25 1.81
CA PHE A 418 4.04 7.27 2.59
C PHE A 418 5.39 6.81 3.13
N ALA A 419 5.48 5.62 3.71
CA ALA A 419 6.70 5.14 4.38
C ALA A 419 7.96 5.07 3.47
N PRO A 420 7.88 4.74 2.16
CA PRO A 420 9.00 4.83 1.24
C PRO A 420 9.62 6.23 1.10
N LEU A 421 8.87 7.28 1.43
CA LEU A 421 9.31 8.68 1.28
C LEU A 421 10.20 9.17 2.44
N LEU A 422 10.30 8.39 3.53
CA LEU A 422 10.88 8.85 4.79
C LEU A 422 12.37 8.56 4.92
N PHE A 423 13.10 9.51 5.52
CA PHE A 423 14.46 9.37 6.07
C PHE A 423 15.53 8.80 5.12
N ARG A 424 15.32 8.96 3.81
CA ARG A 424 16.39 8.75 2.82
C ARG A 424 17.38 9.91 2.98
N PRO A 425 18.69 9.65 3.16
CA PRO A 425 19.65 10.73 3.38
C PRO A 425 19.69 11.67 2.17
N GLU A 426 20.07 12.94 2.40
CA GLU A 426 20.53 13.83 1.33
C GLU A 426 21.92 13.42 0.80
N THR A 427 22.05 12.17 0.36
CA THR A 427 22.76 11.93 -0.89
C THR A 427 21.95 12.63 -1.97
N GLY A 428 22.48 13.73 -2.53
CA GLY A 428 21.75 14.66 -3.42
C GLY A 428 20.76 13.95 -4.34
N SER A 429 19.46 14.08 -4.01
CA SER A 429 18.28 13.44 -4.61
C SER A 429 18.54 12.24 -5.54
N SER A 430 18.83 11.07 -4.97
CA SER A 430 18.95 9.82 -5.72
C SER A 430 18.06 8.70 -5.15
N GLY A 431 16.99 8.34 -5.89
CA GLY A 431 16.12 7.21 -5.54
C GLY A 431 14.68 7.31 -6.05
N ASN A 432 14.48 7.17 -7.36
CA ASN A 432 13.20 7.02 -8.08
C ASN A 432 12.24 8.22 -8.12
N SER A 433 12.74 9.35 -8.60
CA SER A 433 12.03 10.21 -9.57
C SER A 433 13.05 11.13 -10.23
N ALA A 434 13.15 11.14 -11.57
CA ALA A 434 14.12 11.91 -12.35
C ALA A 434 15.61 11.52 -12.15
N LEU A 435 16.42 11.82 -13.17
CA LEU A 435 17.85 12.07 -12.98
C LEU A 435 18.03 13.39 -12.21
N PRO A 436 18.90 13.47 -11.20
CA PRO A 436 19.08 14.70 -10.44
C PRO A 436 19.71 15.81 -11.31
N GLY A 437 19.17 17.04 -11.20
CA GLY A 437 19.82 18.25 -11.70
C GLY A 437 19.28 18.86 -13.01
N ARG A 438 18.25 18.28 -13.64
CA ARG A 438 17.50 18.98 -14.70
C ARG A 438 16.14 19.45 -14.19
N GLN A 439 15.95 20.76 -14.19
CA GLN A 439 14.61 21.36 -14.19
C GLN A 439 13.84 20.82 -15.39
N ILE A 440 12.60 20.37 -15.18
CA ILE A 440 11.76 19.87 -16.27
C ILE A 440 11.28 21.07 -17.10
N GLU A 441 12.02 21.37 -18.16
CA GLU A 441 11.67 22.40 -19.14
C GLU A 441 10.73 21.80 -20.19
N LEU A 442 9.43 22.07 -20.05
CA LEU A 442 8.43 21.73 -21.06
C LEU A 442 8.51 22.71 -22.24
N GLY A 443 8.52 22.18 -23.45
CA GLY A 443 8.46 22.92 -24.71
C GLY A 443 7.02 23.10 -25.21
N PRO A 444 6.81 23.89 -26.28
CA PRO A 444 5.46 24.17 -26.80
C PRO A 444 4.67 22.95 -27.29
N ASP A 445 5.36 21.85 -27.59
CA ASP A 445 4.81 20.58 -28.05
C ASP A 445 4.64 19.55 -26.92
N ASP A 446 5.21 19.80 -25.72
CA ASP A 446 5.19 18.87 -24.58
C ASP A 446 3.85 19.00 -23.84
N LYS A 447 2.79 18.54 -24.51
CA LYS A 447 1.41 18.63 -24.06
C LYS A 447 0.66 17.31 -24.26
N GLN A 448 -0.45 17.20 -23.56
CA GLN A 448 -1.36 16.08 -23.68
C GLN A 448 -2.15 16.22 -24.99
N VAL A 449 -1.96 15.28 -25.92
CA VAL A 449 -2.64 15.25 -27.22
C VAL A 449 -3.72 14.17 -27.30
N LEU A 450 -3.70 13.24 -26.35
CA LEU A 450 -4.72 12.21 -26.15
C LEU A 450 -5.53 12.55 -24.90
N PRO A 451 -6.86 12.36 -24.90
CA PRO A 451 -7.66 12.56 -23.69
C PRO A 451 -7.25 11.59 -22.58
N GLU A 452 -7.76 11.79 -21.37
CA GLU A 452 -7.69 10.73 -20.36
C GLU A 452 -8.51 9.50 -20.83
N PRO A 453 -8.04 8.27 -20.57
CA PRO A 453 -8.83 7.06 -20.79
C PRO A 453 -10.19 7.12 -20.08
N PRO A 454 -11.24 6.48 -20.63
CA PRO A 454 -12.53 6.43 -19.96
C PRO A 454 -12.43 5.66 -18.64
N TYR A 455 -13.17 6.11 -17.62
CA TYR A 455 -13.20 5.45 -16.31
C TYR A 455 -13.52 3.94 -16.45
N GLY A 456 -12.73 3.10 -15.78
CA GLY A 456 -12.89 1.64 -15.81
C GLY A 456 -12.31 0.93 -17.03
N PHE A 457 -11.55 1.61 -17.89
CA PHE A 457 -10.85 0.98 -19.05
C PHE A 457 -9.92 -0.16 -18.65
N ASP A 458 -9.36 -0.09 -17.44
CA ASP A 458 -8.41 -1.00 -16.80
C ASP A 458 -9.06 -1.99 -15.82
N VAL A 459 -10.39 -2.05 -15.76
CA VAL A 459 -11.15 -2.96 -14.89
C VAL A 459 -11.58 -4.21 -15.67
N VAL A 460 -11.49 -5.37 -15.02
CA VAL A 460 -11.98 -6.66 -15.56
C VAL A 460 -13.48 -6.59 -15.77
N ARG A 461 -13.93 -7.00 -16.95
CA ARG A 461 -15.33 -6.99 -17.35
C ARG A 461 -15.85 -8.40 -17.59
N ASP A 462 -16.63 -8.93 -16.66
CA ASP A 462 -17.22 -10.27 -16.76
C ASP A 462 -18.17 -10.44 -17.97
N ASP A 463 -18.58 -9.34 -18.61
CA ASP A 463 -19.46 -9.31 -19.78
C ASP A 463 -18.73 -9.41 -21.13
N VAL A 464 -17.39 -9.50 -21.14
CA VAL A 464 -16.59 -9.61 -22.39
C VAL A 464 -15.86 -10.95 -22.52
N PRO A 465 -15.57 -11.41 -23.76
CA PRO A 465 -14.70 -12.56 -23.96
C PRO A 465 -13.29 -12.30 -23.43
N HIS A 466 -12.74 -13.23 -22.65
CA HIS A 466 -11.41 -13.11 -22.06
C HIS A 466 -10.34 -13.88 -22.82
N GLY A 467 -9.14 -13.28 -22.88
CA GLY A 467 -7.92 -13.93 -23.33
C GLY A 467 -7.34 -14.87 -22.26
N ARG A 468 -6.17 -15.45 -22.53
CA ARG A 468 -5.44 -16.30 -21.59
C ARG A 468 -4.01 -15.80 -21.42
N MET A 469 -3.62 -15.57 -20.17
CA MET A 469 -2.22 -15.45 -19.77
C MET A 469 -1.61 -16.84 -19.55
N GLU A 470 -0.44 -17.10 -20.11
CA GLU A 470 0.38 -18.27 -19.82
C GLU A 470 1.86 -17.89 -19.70
N ARG A 471 2.59 -18.51 -18.76
CA ARG A 471 4.05 -18.38 -18.68
C ARG A 471 4.71 -19.46 -19.52
N ILE A 472 5.74 -19.09 -20.27
CA ILE A 472 6.56 -20.00 -21.05
C ILE A 472 8.03 -19.94 -20.63
N GLU A 473 8.71 -21.04 -20.91
CA GLU A 473 10.15 -21.17 -20.93
C GLU A 473 10.63 -21.29 -22.38
N TYR A 474 11.78 -20.70 -22.69
CA TYR A 474 12.51 -20.88 -23.94
C TYR A 474 14.00 -21.04 -23.64
N LYS A 475 14.70 -21.80 -24.49
CA LYS A 475 16.16 -21.90 -24.41
C LYS A 475 16.75 -20.66 -25.10
N SER A 476 17.60 -19.93 -24.40
CA SER A 476 18.39 -18.84 -24.95
C SER A 476 19.82 -19.31 -25.20
N GLU A 477 20.22 -19.44 -26.45
CA GLU A 477 21.62 -19.67 -26.82
C GLU A 477 22.44 -18.37 -26.64
N SER A 478 21.83 -17.19 -26.81
CA SER A 478 22.49 -15.90 -26.58
C SER A 478 22.95 -15.72 -25.12
N VAL A 479 22.18 -16.23 -24.15
CA VAL A 479 22.51 -16.17 -22.71
C VAL A 479 23.14 -17.47 -22.19
N GLY A 480 22.85 -18.60 -22.84
CA GLY A 480 23.28 -19.94 -22.40
C GLY A 480 22.47 -20.50 -21.23
N SER A 481 21.20 -20.10 -21.10
CA SER A 481 20.28 -20.54 -20.04
C SER A 481 18.83 -20.72 -20.57
N VAL A 482 17.97 -21.32 -19.76
CA VAL A 482 16.52 -21.29 -19.98
C VAL A 482 15.98 -20.00 -19.38
N ARG A 483 15.14 -19.30 -20.14
CA ARG A 483 14.59 -17.98 -19.81
C ARG A 483 13.07 -17.96 -19.93
N HIS A 484 12.45 -16.95 -19.31
CA HIS A 484 11.00 -16.89 -19.14
C HIS A 484 10.36 -15.71 -19.89
N ALA A 485 9.12 -15.92 -20.32
CA ALA A 485 8.22 -14.86 -20.79
C ALA A 485 6.78 -15.16 -20.37
N ASN A 486 6.02 -14.13 -20.04
CA ASN A 486 4.56 -14.22 -19.98
C ASN A 486 3.98 -13.95 -21.37
N VAL A 487 2.97 -14.71 -21.79
CA VAL A 487 2.30 -14.56 -23.09
C VAL A 487 0.80 -14.43 -22.87
N TYR A 488 0.22 -13.38 -23.42
CA TYR A 488 -1.23 -13.22 -23.55
C TYR A 488 -1.68 -13.71 -24.92
N LEU A 489 -2.65 -14.62 -24.93
CA LEU A 489 -3.39 -15.05 -26.10
C LEU A 489 -4.76 -14.37 -26.12
N PRO A 490 -5.21 -13.78 -27.24
CA PRO A 490 -6.48 -13.07 -27.31
C PRO A 490 -7.68 -14.03 -27.20
N PRO A 491 -8.88 -13.52 -26.89
CA PRO A 491 -10.10 -14.31 -26.85
C PRO A 491 -10.30 -15.08 -28.16
N ASN A 492 -10.70 -16.35 -28.06
CA ASN A 492 -10.87 -17.26 -29.20
C ASN A 492 -9.59 -17.44 -30.05
N TYR A 493 -8.40 -17.43 -29.43
CA TYR A 493 -7.15 -17.82 -30.09
C TYR A 493 -7.27 -19.22 -30.74
N SER A 494 -6.92 -19.30 -32.04
CA SER A 494 -6.90 -20.56 -32.82
C SER A 494 -5.58 -20.70 -33.57
N ALA A 495 -5.01 -21.91 -33.58
CA ALA A 495 -3.79 -22.19 -34.34
C ALA A 495 -3.97 -22.03 -35.87
N GLU A 496 -5.21 -22.06 -36.37
CA GLU A 496 -5.53 -21.91 -37.79
C GLU A 496 -5.42 -20.46 -38.30
N LYS A 497 -5.45 -19.48 -37.37
CA LYS A 497 -5.35 -18.05 -37.70
C LYS A 497 -3.97 -17.53 -37.33
N LYS A 498 -3.39 -16.70 -38.22
CA LYS A 498 -2.17 -15.93 -37.94
C LYS A 498 -2.51 -14.64 -37.19
N TYR A 499 -1.84 -14.42 -36.06
CA TYR A 499 -1.98 -13.22 -35.23
C TYR A 499 -0.73 -12.32 -35.31
N PRO A 500 -0.88 -11.00 -35.23
CA PRO A 500 0.24 -10.10 -35.00
C PRO A 500 0.71 -10.17 -33.54
N VAL A 501 1.92 -9.70 -33.27
CA VAL A 501 2.61 -9.84 -31.98
C VAL A 501 3.16 -8.51 -31.50
N LEU A 502 2.85 -8.16 -30.24
CA LEU A 502 3.51 -7.09 -29.50
C LEU A 502 4.50 -7.68 -28.49
N TYR A 503 5.78 -7.31 -28.61
CA TYR A 503 6.78 -7.55 -27.57
C TYR A 503 6.81 -6.35 -26.62
N LEU A 504 6.55 -6.58 -25.33
CA LEU A 504 6.27 -5.53 -24.34
C LEU A 504 7.28 -5.61 -23.17
N LEU A 505 8.23 -4.68 -23.14
CA LEU A 505 9.44 -4.73 -22.33
C LEU A 505 9.33 -3.95 -21.02
N HIS A 506 9.82 -4.54 -19.93
CA HIS A 506 9.73 -4.02 -18.57
C HIS A 506 10.86 -3.02 -18.23
N GLY A 507 10.70 -2.28 -17.13
CA GLY A 507 11.65 -1.31 -16.60
C GLY A 507 12.84 -1.91 -15.84
N LEU A 508 13.77 -1.07 -15.37
CA LEU A 508 15.05 -1.51 -14.81
C LEU A 508 14.90 -2.47 -13.60
N GLY A 509 13.91 -2.23 -12.74
CA GLY A 509 13.65 -3.04 -11.55
C GLY A 509 12.77 -4.26 -11.77
N GLY A 510 12.07 -4.35 -12.91
CA GLY A 510 11.04 -5.33 -13.18
C GLY A 510 11.53 -6.70 -13.69
N ASP A 511 10.54 -7.49 -14.10
CA ASP A 511 10.66 -8.77 -14.80
C ASP A 511 9.39 -9.03 -15.65
N VAL A 512 9.09 -10.30 -15.97
CA VAL A 512 7.92 -10.72 -16.76
C VAL A 512 6.56 -10.29 -16.17
N ASP A 513 6.49 -10.03 -14.87
CA ASP A 513 5.24 -9.75 -14.14
C ASP A 513 4.95 -8.24 -13.97
N GLU A 514 5.90 -7.35 -14.30
CA GLU A 514 5.73 -5.89 -14.12
C GLU A 514 4.58 -5.33 -14.96
N TRP A 515 4.49 -5.75 -16.23
CA TRP A 515 3.40 -5.34 -17.12
C TRP A 515 2.02 -5.87 -16.70
N PRO A 516 1.85 -7.18 -16.41
CA PRO A 516 0.63 -7.71 -15.81
C PRO A 516 0.19 -7.00 -14.52
N LEU A 517 1.13 -6.58 -13.66
CA LEU A 517 0.85 -5.93 -12.39
C LEU A 517 0.43 -4.45 -12.53
N PHE A 518 1.13 -3.66 -13.36
CA PHE A 518 0.95 -2.20 -13.40
C PHE A 518 0.18 -1.68 -14.62
N GLY A 519 0.36 -2.32 -15.78
CA GLY A 519 -0.28 -1.92 -17.04
C GLY A 519 -1.48 -2.77 -17.44
N VAL A 520 -1.70 -3.91 -16.77
CA VAL A 520 -2.80 -4.88 -17.01
C VAL A 520 -3.13 -5.12 -18.51
N PRO A 521 -2.13 -5.39 -19.38
CA PRO A 521 -2.32 -5.50 -20.84
C PRO A 521 -3.40 -6.49 -21.27
N HIS A 522 -3.60 -7.55 -20.48
CA HIS A 522 -4.62 -8.57 -20.70
C HIS A 522 -6.04 -8.00 -20.55
N VAL A 523 -6.29 -7.21 -19.49
CA VAL A 523 -7.57 -6.52 -19.27
C VAL A 523 -7.82 -5.46 -20.32
N LEU A 524 -6.81 -4.64 -20.61
CA LEU A 524 -6.91 -3.59 -21.64
C LEU A 524 -7.26 -4.18 -23.00
N LEU A 525 -6.58 -5.26 -23.41
CA LEU A 525 -6.77 -5.85 -24.73
C LEU A 525 -8.08 -6.65 -24.83
N ASP A 526 -8.53 -7.34 -23.78
CA ASP A 526 -9.87 -7.94 -23.73
C ASP A 526 -10.96 -6.87 -23.94
N ASN A 527 -10.91 -5.80 -23.13
CA ASN A 527 -11.87 -4.69 -23.19
C ASN A 527 -11.87 -4.00 -24.58
N LEU A 528 -10.69 -3.76 -25.15
CA LEU A 528 -10.53 -3.11 -26.45
C LEU A 528 -10.94 -4.01 -27.62
N ILE A 529 -10.68 -5.32 -27.58
CA ILE A 529 -11.15 -6.28 -28.59
C ILE A 529 -12.68 -6.36 -28.56
N ALA A 530 -13.28 -6.47 -27.37
CA ALA A 530 -14.74 -6.55 -27.22
C ALA A 530 -15.46 -5.27 -27.65
N ALA A 531 -14.83 -4.10 -27.46
CA ALA A 531 -15.31 -2.82 -27.97
C ALA A 531 -15.07 -2.61 -29.48
N GLY A 532 -14.35 -3.52 -30.16
CA GLY A 532 -13.96 -3.36 -31.57
C GLY A 532 -12.89 -2.27 -31.81
N LEU A 533 -12.18 -1.85 -30.76
CA LEU A 533 -11.20 -0.76 -30.78
C LEU A 533 -9.75 -1.22 -30.96
N ALA A 534 -9.45 -2.51 -30.74
CA ALA A 534 -8.14 -3.10 -31.02
C ALA A 534 -8.25 -4.42 -31.81
N LYS A 535 -7.25 -4.68 -32.65
CA LYS A 535 -7.12 -5.94 -33.39
C LYS A 535 -6.70 -7.07 -32.44
N PRO A 536 -7.30 -8.27 -32.51
CA PRO A 536 -6.81 -9.43 -31.75
C PRO A 536 -5.36 -9.74 -32.08
N MET A 537 -4.50 -9.70 -31.06
CA MET A 537 -3.04 -9.85 -31.14
C MET A 537 -2.50 -10.65 -29.95
N ILE A 538 -1.30 -11.22 -30.09
CA ILE A 538 -0.57 -11.84 -28.98
C ILE A 538 0.32 -10.77 -28.33
N ILE A 539 0.38 -10.73 -26.99
CA ILE A 539 1.35 -9.89 -26.27
C ILE A 539 2.36 -10.79 -25.57
N VAL A 540 3.65 -10.57 -25.83
CA VAL A 540 4.77 -11.27 -25.21
C VAL A 540 5.47 -10.31 -24.26
N MET A 541 5.53 -10.65 -22.98
CA MET A 541 6.16 -9.90 -21.90
C MET A 541 7.37 -10.70 -21.39
N PRO A 542 8.53 -10.56 -22.04
CA PRO A 542 9.74 -11.28 -21.66
C PRO A 542 10.48 -10.58 -20.52
N ASN A 543 11.38 -11.32 -19.88
CA ASN A 543 12.41 -10.70 -19.06
C ASN A 543 13.41 -9.98 -19.98
N GLY A 544 13.42 -8.65 -19.96
CA GLY A 544 14.30 -7.79 -20.76
C GLY A 544 15.76 -7.73 -20.27
N ARG A 545 16.08 -8.42 -19.17
CA ARG A 545 17.43 -8.50 -18.57
C ARG A 545 18.09 -9.84 -18.94
N ALA A 546 18.82 -9.88 -20.04
CA ALA A 546 19.48 -11.08 -20.56
C ALA A 546 20.80 -11.41 -19.82
N GLN A 547 20.69 -12.26 -18.80
CA GLN A 547 21.82 -12.74 -17.99
C GLN A 547 21.56 -14.16 -17.46
N LYS A 548 22.60 -14.82 -16.94
CA LYS A 548 22.56 -16.26 -16.58
C LYS A 548 21.48 -16.62 -15.56
N ASP A 549 21.16 -15.73 -14.63
CA ASP A 549 20.02 -15.83 -13.73
C ASP A 549 19.03 -14.68 -13.97
N ASP A 550 17.79 -15.00 -14.35
CA ASP A 550 16.71 -14.03 -14.65
C ASP A 550 16.34 -13.11 -13.45
N ARG A 551 16.95 -13.31 -12.27
CA ARG A 551 16.74 -12.53 -11.04
C ARG A 551 17.19 -11.08 -11.17
N SER A 552 16.54 -10.17 -10.46
CA SER A 552 17.03 -8.79 -10.32
C SER A 552 18.17 -8.73 -9.28
N PRO A 553 19.30 -8.06 -9.56
CA PRO A 553 20.34 -7.83 -8.57
C PRO A 553 19.86 -6.88 -7.45
N LYS A 554 20.51 -6.92 -6.29
CA LYS A 554 20.15 -6.08 -5.13
C LYS A 554 20.16 -4.58 -5.45
N ASN A 555 21.02 -4.17 -6.38
CA ASN A 555 21.01 -2.86 -6.98
C ASN A 555 20.65 -3.03 -8.47
N PRO A 556 19.42 -2.68 -8.91
CA PRO A 556 18.99 -2.85 -10.30
C PRO A 556 19.92 -2.21 -11.33
N MET A 557 20.69 -1.18 -10.96
CA MET A 557 21.66 -0.53 -11.85
C MET A 557 22.76 -1.50 -12.34
N GLU A 558 23.11 -2.51 -11.55
CA GLU A 558 24.10 -3.55 -11.91
C GLU A 558 23.64 -4.39 -13.12
N ALA A 559 22.34 -4.42 -13.41
CA ALA A 559 21.77 -5.17 -14.52
C ALA A 559 21.82 -4.45 -15.88
N ALA A 560 22.19 -3.16 -15.97
CA ALA A 560 22.01 -2.40 -17.22
C ALA A 560 22.74 -3.01 -18.45
N GLY A 561 23.91 -3.64 -18.26
CA GLY A 561 24.59 -4.37 -19.33
C GLY A 561 23.78 -5.56 -19.87
N ALA A 562 23.03 -6.25 -19.00
CA ALA A 562 22.17 -7.36 -19.38
C ALA A 562 20.91 -6.91 -20.15
N PHE A 563 20.44 -5.67 -19.95
CA PHE A 563 19.40 -5.09 -20.81
C PHE A 563 19.92 -4.81 -22.23
N ALA A 564 21.19 -4.45 -22.42
CA ALA A 564 21.77 -4.33 -23.76
C ALA A 564 21.91 -5.70 -24.46
N HIS A 565 22.31 -6.75 -23.73
CA HIS A 565 22.41 -8.11 -24.28
C HIS A 565 21.07 -8.71 -24.76
N PHE A 566 19.94 -8.18 -24.31
CA PHE A 566 18.62 -8.70 -24.67
C PHE A 566 18.26 -8.48 -26.14
N GLU A 567 18.96 -7.61 -26.87
CA GLU A 567 18.80 -7.47 -28.33
C GLU A 567 19.04 -8.79 -29.07
N ALA A 568 20.13 -9.50 -28.72
CA ALA A 568 20.47 -10.78 -29.34
C ALA A 568 19.49 -11.89 -28.95
N ASP A 569 19.11 -11.94 -27.67
CA ASP A 569 18.14 -12.91 -27.14
C ASP A 569 16.76 -12.73 -27.77
N LEU A 570 16.27 -11.49 -27.88
CA LEU A 570 15.00 -11.15 -28.52
C LEU A 570 14.96 -11.64 -29.97
N LEU A 571 16.01 -11.33 -30.75
CA LEU A 571 16.06 -11.58 -32.19
C LEU A 571 16.36 -13.03 -32.55
N ASN A 572 17.26 -13.69 -31.83
CA ASN A 572 17.77 -15.01 -32.20
C ASN A 572 17.10 -16.16 -31.43
N ASP A 573 16.57 -15.92 -30.23
CA ASP A 573 16.04 -16.96 -29.35
C ASP A 573 14.52 -16.79 -29.12
N LEU A 574 14.08 -15.64 -28.60
CA LEU A 574 12.70 -15.42 -28.20
C LEU A 574 11.73 -15.33 -29.40
N ILE A 575 12.03 -14.52 -30.42
CA ILE A 575 11.15 -14.42 -31.61
C ILE A 575 10.97 -15.81 -32.27
N PRO A 576 12.03 -16.58 -32.55
CA PRO A 576 11.87 -17.96 -33.05
C PRO A 576 11.10 -18.89 -32.10
N ALA A 577 11.29 -18.78 -30.78
CA ALA A 577 10.52 -19.55 -29.81
C ALA A 577 9.00 -19.22 -29.87
N ILE A 578 8.63 -17.95 -30.00
CA ILE A 578 7.24 -17.53 -30.18
C ILE A 578 6.68 -18.00 -31.53
N GLU A 579 7.44 -17.86 -32.62
CA GLU A 579 7.04 -18.25 -33.97
C GLU A 579 6.88 -19.77 -34.16
N SER A 580 7.62 -20.58 -33.40
CA SER A 580 7.47 -22.04 -33.37
C SER A 580 6.33 -22.54 -32.47
N ARG A 581 5.96 -21.79 -31.42
CA ARG A 581 4.97 -22.20 -30.41
C ARG A 581 3.56 -21.71 -30.69
N TYR A 582 3.42 -20.53 -31.31
CA TYR A 582 2.13 -19.87 -31.53
C TYR A 582 1.89 -19.58 -33.00
N SER A 583 0.62 -19.47 -33.40
CA SER A 583 0.26 -19.13 -34.79
C SER A 583 0.37 -17.62 -35.01
N VAL A 584 1.61 -17.16 -35.09
CA VAL A 584 1.95 -15.75 -35.29
C VAL A 584 2.43 -15.49 -36.72
N SER A 585 2.18 -14.28 -37.20
CA SER A 585 2.75 -13.78 -38.45
C SER A 585 4.23 -13.47 -38.25
N SER A 586 5.07 -13.84 -39.20
CA SER A 586 6.50 -13.50 -39.21
C SER A 586 6.81 -12.21 -39.98
N ASP A 587 5.79 -11.59 -40.61
CA ASP A 587 5.94 -10.31 -41.29
C ASP A 587 6.17 -9.17 -40.28
N ARG A 588 7.11 -8.28 -40.62
CA ARG A 588 7.40 -7.06 -39.86
C ARG A 588 6.18 -6.16 -39.67
N VAL A 589 5.24 -6.12 -40.59
CA VAL A 589 4.03 -5.27 -40.45
C VAL A 589 3.05 -5.80 -39.42
N ASP A 590 3.21 -7.07 -39.00
CA ASP A 590 2.47 -7.71 -37.93
C ASP A 590 3.30 -7.85 -36.63
N ARG A 591 4.50 -7.24 -36.56
CA ARG A 591 5.38 -7.27 -35.37
C ARG A 591 5.61 -5.87 -34.79
N ALA A 592 5.26 -5.71 -33.52
CA ALA A 592 5.42 -4.49 -32.73
C ALA A 592 6.36 -4.72 -31.55
N ILE A 593 7.01 -3.63 -31.10
CA ILE A 593 7.80 -3.61 -29.86
C ILE A 593 7.51 -2.34 -29.08
N ALA A 594 7.31 -2.46 -27.78
CA ALA A 594 7.15 -1.31 -26.88
C ALA A 594 7.70 -1.62 -25.49
N GLY A 595 7.83 -0.60 -24.64
CA GLY A 595 8.18 -0.81 -23.23
C GLY A 595 8.15 0.45 -22.39
N LEU A 596 8.30 0.25 -21.08
CA LEU A 596 8.35 1.33 -20.07
C LEU A 596 9.78 1.55 -19.57
N SER A 597 10.17 2.80 -19.29
CA SER A 597 11.45 3.13 -18.66
C SER A 597 12.66 2.53 -19.42
N MET A 598 13.44 1.64 -18.78
CA MET A 598 14.52 0.86 -19.41
C MET A 598 14.04 0.09 -20.66
N GLY A 599 12.89 -0.60 -20.56
CA GLY A 599 12.25 -1.29 -21.67
C GLY A 599 11.73 -0.35 -22.76
N GLY A 600 11.37 0.90 -22.40
CA GLY A 600 11.03 1.94 -23.37
C GLY A 600 12.25 2.38 -24.19
N GLY A 601 13.41 2.47 -23.56
CA GLY A 601 14.68 2.70 -24.25
C GLY A 601 15.08 1.53 -25.15
N GLN A 602 15.01 0.29 -24.63
CA GLN A 602 15.23 -0.92 -25.43
C GLN A 602 14.28 -0.99 -26.65
N ALA A 603 13.00 -0.68 -26.47
CA ALA A 603 12.03 -0.72 -27.56
C ALA A 603 12.38 0.27 -28.68
N LEU A 604 12.85 1.48 -28.34
CA LEU A 604 13.35 2.44 -29.32
C LEU A 604 14.65 1.95 -29.99
N ASP A 605 15.64 1.52 -29.19
CA ASP A 605 16.95 1.09 -29.67
C ASP A 605 16.89 -0.12 -30.61
N PHE A 606 16.03 -1.10 -30.29
CA PHE A 606 15.88 -2.35 -31.04
C PHE A 606 14.82 -2.20 -32.15
N GLY A 607 13.71 -1.50 -31.88
CA GLY A 607 12.63 -1.31 -32.85
C GLY A 607 13.03 -0.46 -34.05
N LEU A 608 13.75 0.65 -33.82
CA LEU A 608 14.25 1.52 -34.88
C LEU A 608 15.57 1.02 -35.48
N GLY A 609 16.36 0.26 -34.71
CA GLY A 609 17.54 -0.44 -35.20
C GLY A 609 17.21 -1.56 -36.19
N HIS A 610 16.14 -2.32 -35.95
CA HIS A 610 15.73 -3.48 -36.75
C HIS A 610 14.40 -3.25 -37.45
N LEU A 611 14.34 -2.20 -38.28
CA LEU A 611 13.15 -1.92 -39.10
C LEU A 611 12.85 -3.00 -40.15
N ASP A 612 13.72 -3.98 -40.40
CA ASP A 612 13.37 -5.20 -41.15
C ASP A 612 12.52 -6.18 -40.34
N LYS A 613 12.54 -6.10 -39.00
CA LYS A 613 11.79 -6.93 -38.06
C LYS A 613 10.55 -6.26 -37.48
N PHE A 614 10.62 -4.96 -37.19
CA PHE A 614 9.54 -4.23 -36.52
C PHE A 614 9.02 -3.10 -37.41
N ALA A 615 7.70 -2.88 -37.37
CA ALA A 615 7.05 -1.75 -38.03
C ALA A 615 6.38 -0.76 -37.06
N TRP A 616 6.17 -1.17 -35.81
CA TRP A 616 5.48 -0.39 -34.79
C TRP A 616 6.34 -0.34 -33.52
N VAL A 617 6.67 0.87 -33.07
CA VAL A 617 7.63 1.09 -31.97
C VAL A 617 7.02 2.02 -30.92
N GLY A 618 7.03 1.61 -29.65
CA GLY A 618 6.52 2.40 -28.51
C GLY A 618 7.57 2.63 -27.42
N GLY A 619 7.96 3.88 -27.19
CA GLY A 619 8.85 4.26 -26.08
C GLY A 619 8.07 5.04 -25.03
N PHE A 620 7.80 4.43 -23.87
CA PHE A 620 7.07 5.09 -22.78
C PHE A 620 8.08 5.45 -21.66
N SER A 621 8.17 6.72 -21.29
CA SER A 621 9.09 7.23 -20.28
C SER A 621 10.56 6.79 -20.47
N ALA A 622 11.06 6.82 -21.72
CA ALA A 622 12.26 6.09 -22.13
C ALA A 622 13.53 6.48 -21.34
N ALA A 623 14.30 5.47 -20.92
CA ALA A 623 15.44 5.65 -20.01
C ALA A 623 16.72 6.21 -20.69
N PRO A 624 17.69 6.76 -19.90
CA PRO A 624 18.87 7.45 -20.42
C PRO A 624 19.84 6.63 -21.28
N ASN A 625 19.76 5.29 -21.22
CA ASN A 625 20.56 4.38 -22.05
C ASN A 625 20.11 4.33 -23.51
N THR A 626 18.93 4.88 -23.84
CA THR A 626 18.45 5.03 -25.22
C THR A 626 19.50 5.78 -26.05
N LYS A 627 19.80 5.30 -27.26
CA LYS A 627 20.71 5.96 -28.22
C LYS A 627 20.28 7.40 -28.52
N VAL A 628 21.20 8.25 -28.99
CA VAL A 628 20.83 9.59 -29.46
C VAL A 628 19.95 9.48 -30.73
N PRO A 629 19.05 10.44 -31.03
CA PRO A 629 18.06 10.28 -32.11
C PRO A 629 18.65 9.97 -33.50
N SER A 630 19.81 10.55 -33.83
CA SER A 630 20.55 10.27 -35.07
C SER A 630 21.14 8.85 -35.15
N GLU A 631 21.31 8.17 -34.02
CA GLU A 631 21.73 6.77 -33.94
C GLU A 631 20.53 5.82 -33.84
N LEU A 632 19.41 6.26 -33.26
CA LEU A 632 18.13 5.53 -33.27
C LEU A 632 17.61 5.34 -34.69
N LEU A 633 17.57 6.43 -35.47
CA LEU A 633 17.02 6.42 -36.83
C LEU A 633 17.91 7.23 -37.81
N PRO A 634 19.11 6.74 -38.15
CA PRO A 634 19.93 7.36 -39.20
C PRO A 634 19.22 7.25 -40.56
N ASP A 635 19.38 8.26 -41.41
CA ASP A 635 18.67 8.40 -42.70
C ASP A 635 17.13 8.32 -42.58
N PRO A 636 16.51 9.16 -41.73
CA PRO A 636 15.10 9.01 -41.35
C PRO A 636 14.14 9.17 -42.55
N GLU A 637 14.43 10.05 -43.51
CA GLU A 637 13.60 10.23 -44.71
C GLU A 637 13.58 8.97 -45.60
N GLN A 638 14.67 8.21 -45.65
CA GLN A 638 14.76 6.96 -46.41
C GLN A 638 13.98 5.84 -45.71
N LYS A 639 13.97 5.84 -44.37
CA LYS A 639 13.35 4.80 -43.53
C LYS A 639 11.89 5.08 -43.17
N ALA A 640 11.41 6.30 -43.33
CA ALA A 640 10.04 6.73 -43.02
C ALA A 640 8.96 5.78 -43.58
N SER A 641 9.17 5.28 -44.80
CA SER A 641 8.24 4.36 -45.50
C SER A 641 8.12 2.97 -44.88
N LEU A 642 9.10 2.54 -44.07
CA LEU A 642 9.09 1.25 -43.37
C LEU A 642 8.27 1.33 -42.08
N ILE A 643 8.22 2.50 -41.44
CA ILE A 643 7.58 2.73 -40.16
C ILE A 643 6.06 2.83 -40.34
N LYS A 644 5.30 2.14 -39.49
CA LYS A 644 3.83 2.24 -39.39
C LYS A 644 3.39 3.11 -38.22
N LEU A 645 4.10 3.02 -37.10
CA LEU A 645 3.89 3.86 -35.94
C LEU A 645 5.18 4.02 -35.14
N ILE A 646 5.52 5.26 -34.79
CA ILE A 646 6.31 5.58 -33.61
C ILE A 646 5.37 6.21 -32.60
N TYR A 647 5.35 5.68 -31.38
CA TYR A 647 4.59 6.21 -30.26
C TYR A 647 5.56 6.60 -29.14
N LEU A 648 5.60 7.87 -28.80
CA LEU A 648 6.40 8.42 -27.71
C LEU A 648 5.44 9.02 -26.67
N CYS A 649 5.66 8.70 -25.40
CA CYS A 649 4.95 9.32 -24.30
C CYS A 649 5.83 9.42 -23.05
N ASP A 650 5.57 10.46 -22.27
CA ASP A 650 6.24 10.75 -21.01
C ASP A 650 5.27 11.53 -20.12
N GLY A 651 5.37 11.38 -18.80
CA GLY A 651 4.64 12.25 -17.87
C GLY A 651 5.26 13.66 -17.83
N ARG A 652 4.47 14.74 -17.78
CA ARG A 652 5.03 16.11 -17.64
C ARG A 652 5.81 16.36 -16.34
N LYS A 653 5.73 15.44 -15.38
CA LYS A 653 6.51 15.42 -14.13
C LYS A 653 7.63 14.37 -14.16
N ASP A 654 7.79 13.63 -15.25
CA ASP A 654 8.88 12.69 -15.43
C ASP A 654 10.17 13.46 -15.77
N GLY A 655 11.22 13.30 -14.96
CA GLY A 655 12.52 13.89 -15.28
C GLY A 655 13.36 13.10 -16.28
N LEU A 656 12.82 12.02 -16.85
CA LEU A 656 13.36 11.35 -18.04
C LEU A 656 12.76 11.89 -19.35
N ILE A 657 11.74 12.77 -19.30
CA ILE A 657 11.06 13.37 -20.47
C ILE A 657 12.00 13.96 -21.52
N PHE A 658 13.20 14.39 -21.14
CA PHE A 658 14.19 14.89 -22.09
C PHE A 658 14.67 13.82 -23.10
N ILE A 659 14.49 12.53 -22.81
CA ILE A 659 14.81 11.39 -23.71
C ILE A 659 13.73 11.23 -24.78
N GLY A 660 12.45 11.22 -24.40
CA GLY A 660 11.34 11.23 -25.36
C GLY A 660 11.34 12.53 -26.17
N LYS A 661 11.47 13.68 -25.50
CA LYS A 661 11.51 15.01 -26.11
C LYS A 661 12.58 15.20 -27.18
N ARG A 662 13.85 14.81 -26.92
CA ARG A 662 14.91 14.90 -27.95
C ARG A 662 14.58 14.04 -29.18
N THR A 663 13.88 12.91 -28.97
CA THR A 663 13.48 11.98 -30.03
C THR A 663 12.30 12.55 -30.81
N HIS A 664 11.29 13.08 -30.12
CA HIS A 664 10.18 13.85 -30.70
C HIS A 664 10.69 15.01 -31.58
N GLN A 665 11.61 15.82 -31.05
CA GLN A 665 12.20 16.96 -31.76
C GLN A 665 12.88 16.52 -33.07
N TYR A 666 13.75 15.50 -33.00
CA TYR A 666 14.43 14.94 -34.17
C TYR A 666 13.44 14.39 -35.22
N LEU A 667 12.44 13.60 -34.80
CA LEU A 667 11.43 13.07 -35.71
C LEU A 667 10.59 14.19 -36.34
N LYS A 668 10.30 15.26 -35.60
CA LYS A 668 9.60 16.45 -36.09
C LYS A 668 10.44 17.25 -37.10
N GLU A 669 11.73 17.44 -36.83
CA GLU A 669 12.68 18.11 -37.74
C GLU A 669 12.80 17.37 -39.08
N HIS A 670 12.82 16.03 -39.05
CA HIS A 670 12.88 15.16 -40.24
C HIS A 670 11.51 14.79 -40.82
N ASN A 671 10.41 15.43 -40.37
CA ASN A 671 9.03 15.22 -40.86
C ASN A 671 8.53 13.76 -40.78
N ILE A 672 9.01 12.98 -39.81
CA ILE A 672 8.63 11.59 -39.60
C ILE A 672 7.30 11.53 -38.81
N PRO A 673 6.23 10.89 -39.34
CA PRO A 673 4.98 10.75 -38.61
C PRO A 673 5.13 9.92 -37.32
N HIS A 674 4.72 10.50 -36.20
CA HIS A 674 4.76 9.85 -34.89
C HIS A 674 3.71 10.45 -33.95
N VAL A 675 3.41 9.74 -32.85
CA VAL A 675 2.64 10.27 -31.72
C VAL A 675 3.63 10.79 -30.67
N TRP A 676 3.37 11.98 -30.14
CA TRP A 676 4.00 12.52 -28.94
C TRP A 676 2.89 12.93 -27.98
N ASN A 677 2.78 12.24 -26.83
CA ASN A 677 1.77 12.52 -25.81
C ASN A 677 2.44 12.77 -24.45
N VAL A 678 2.31 13.99 -23.93
CA VAL A 678 2.86 14.35 -22.60
C VAL A 678 1.72 14.60 -21.63
N ASP A 679 1.46 13.63 -20.74
CA ASP A 679 0.24 13.61 -19.92
C ASP A 679 0.37 14.31 -18.57
N GLY A 680 -0.63 14.14 -17.70
CA GLY A 680 -0.69 14.75 -16.37
C GLY A 680 0.31 14.22 -15.33
N ASN A 681 0.97 13.09 -15.60
CA ASN A 681 1.59 12.18 -14.62
C ASN A 681 3.11 12.36 -14.53
N GLY A 682 3.80 11.44 -13.84
CA GLY A 682 5.26 11.37 -13.75
C GLY A 682 5.81 10.05 -14.30
N HIS A 683 6.96 9.63 -13.79
CA HIS A 683 7.56 8.32 -14.10
C HIS A 683 6.85 7.20 -13.33
N ASP A 684 5.57 6.95 -13.63
CA ASP A 684 4.69 6.15 -12.79
C ASP A 684 3.72 5.23 -13.56
N PRO A 685 3.20 4.15 -12.92
CA PRO A 685 2.26 3.21 -13.54
C PRO A 685 1.03 3.78 -14.24
N THR A 686 0.57 4.98 -13.87
CA THR A 686 -0.60 5.62 -14.46
C THR A 686 -0.29 6.09 -15.88
N GLU A 687 0.87 6.70 -16.08
CA GLU A 687 1.37 7.12 -17.40
C GLU A 687 1.45 5.92 -18.34
N TRP A 688 2.14 4.85 -17.91
CA TRP A 688 2.32 3.63 -18.70
C TRP A 688 1.01 2.95 -19.05
N ARG A 689 0.06 2.85 -18.10
CA ARG A 689 -1.24 2.20 -18.34
C ARG A 689 -2.14 3.04 -19.25
N ASN A 690 -2.19 4.36 -19.04
CA ASN A 690 -2.98 5.27 -19.86
C ASN A 690 -2.48 5.30 -21.31
N ASN A 691 -1.16 5.36 -21.52
CA ASN A 691 -0.58 5.35 -22.85
C ASN A 691 -0.62 3.96 -23.52
N LEU A 692 -0.49 2.87 -22.76
CA LEU A 692 -0.69 1.51 -23.30
C LEU A 692 -2.10 1.33 -23.89
N TYR A 693 -3.14 1.83 -23.20
CA TYR A 693 -4.52 1.79 -23.70
C TYR A 693 -4.65 2.44 -25.08
N TYR A 694 -4.03 3.60 -25.31
CA TYR A 694 -4.08 4.27 -26.61
C TYR A 694 -3.15 3.66 -27.66
N PHE A 695 -2.02 3.09 -27.24
CA PHE A 695 -1.09 2.39 -28.12
C PHE A 695 -1.72 1.13 -28.71
N LEU A 696 -2.35 0.28 -27.86
CA LEU A 696 -3.01 -0.96 -28.28
C LEU A 696 -4.11 -0.73 -29.34
N GLN A 697 -4.84 0.39 -29.26
CA GLN A 697 -5.86 0.77 -30.25
C GLN A 697 -5.28 1.06 -31.65
N ARG A 698 -4.02 1.50 -31.73
CA ARG A 698 -3.35 1.95 -32.97
C ARG A 698 -2.55 0.85 -33.65
N LEU A 699 -2.22 -0.22 -32.94
CA LEU A 699 -1.40 -1.31 -33.48
C LEU A 699 -2.16 -2.10 -34.56
N PHE A 700 -1.48 -2.34 -35.68
CA PHE A 700 -1.88 -3.27 -36.74
C PHE A 700 -3.18 -2.90 -37.50
N GLN A 701 -3.61 -1.64 -37.40
CA GLN A 701 -4.74 -1.03 -38.12
C GLN A 701 -4.36 -0.64 -39.56
#